data_AF-A0A814THS1-F1
#
_entry.id   AF-A0A814THS1-F1
#
_cell.length_a   1.000
_cell.length_b   1.000
_cell.length_c   1.000
_cell.angle_alpha   90.00
_cell.angle_beta   90.00
_cell.angle_gamma   90.00
#
_symmetry.space_group_name_H-M   'P 1'
#
loop_
_entity.id
_entity.type
_entity.pdbx_description
1 polymer ?
#
loop_
_entity_poly.entity_id
_entity_poly.type
_entity_poly.pdbx_seq_one_letter_code
_entity_poly.pdbx_strand_id
1 'polypeptide(L)'
;MNSLFRRLIVGTPKCSSFFLRRHVAHFTFFKDQPDPSHGPTKEMNLCQTIQNTLDITLANDHTAIIFGEDVAFGGVFRCTTDLRSKYGADRVFNTPLCEQGIVGFGIGAAVAGTTAIAEIQFADYIFPAYDQIVNEASKYRYRSQNLFNCGKLIIRAPWGAVGHGALYHSQSPEAQFMHTPGLKVVIPRSAIEAKGLLLSCIKDENPCIFFEPKILYRSAKEDVPIKEYTIPLSKAQIIHEGSDVTLVSWGTQVHVLREVAQMAAKDNISCELIDLRTILPWDVDTICQSVSKTGRLLISHEAPITGGVGAEIAATVAKECFLNLEAPVERVCGYDIHPIPHIMYIKLFLLFISFVNSDIPLDIPSFSIDLDLNPIDRWSTIIPNFAQPLHEFNDEIRAQIPKVYIDVAEIVATRLDNHIPQPYHDEFYSIARAISMPLADIVLINLVYELRTFCTSLLVRTLNGTIIHGRNLDFDINAALLRRLTFHGTFFRTSNLTFQYESIHFAGSIGLLTSLRQGYFSFSINQRQISNKHWWMNALMSILHLHSMPLFIFTRFIFDNPFMSYKDMVYALETQHLIAPVYFIVTDGHSSGMIITRNRLNSIYPIELNSTLVQTNYDHWLDDPLQDLRRTTAENILQTFNLTQMTTNNIFNIVLSVIPVLNRITIYTAIMNPGEKQEIFAKIRTLK
;
A
#
# COMPACT_ATOMS: atom_id res chain seq x y z
N MET A 1 12.23 -13.57 -21.55
CA MET A 1 13.12 -14.76 -21.60
C MET A 1 14.36 -14.37 -22.38
N ASN A 2 15.63 -14.52 -21.95
CA ASN A 2 16.25 -15.03 -20.72
C ASN A 2 17.56 -14.21 -20.53
N SER A 3 17.88 -13.63 -19.36
CA SER A 3 18.98 -14.21 -18.54
C SER A 3 19.11 -13.64 -17.12
N LEU A 4 18.59 -12.44 -16.80
CA LEU A 4 18.71 -11.85 -15.44
C LEU A 4 17.74 -12.43 -14.41
N PHE A 5 17.03 -13.49 -14.79
CA PHE A 5 16.32 -14.46 -13.93
C PHE A 5 17.26 -15.22 -12.95
N ARG A 6 18.51 -14.78 -12.73
CA ARG A 6 19.59 -15.54 -12.07
C ARG A 6 20.31 -14.87 -10.90
N ARG A 7 20.15 -13.56 -10.64
CA ARG A 7 20.74 -12.90 -9.45
C ARG A 7 19.78 -12.75 -8.27
N LEU A 8 18.58 -13.30 -8.40
CA LEU A 8 17.49 -13.27 -7.42
C LEU A 8 17.73 -14.08 -6.12
N ILE A 9 18.96 -14.50 -5.74
CA ILE A 9 19.16 -15.49 -4.64
C ILE A 9 20.36 -15.24 -3.66
N VAL A 10 21.42 -14.47 -3.97
CA VAL A 10 22.63 -14.37 -3.11
C VAL A 10 23.18 -12.93 -3.11
N GLY A 11 23.41 -12.19 -2.01
CA GLY A 11 23.36 -12.40 -0.54
C GLY A 11 24.30 -11.36 0.13
N THR A 12 24.36 -11.03 1.43
CA THR A 12 23.70 -11.33 2.74
C THR A 12 24.20 -10.24 3.75
N PRO A 13 23.89 -10.20 5.08
CA PRO A 13 22.71 -10.64 5.86
C PRO A 13 22.12 -9.54 6.80
N LYS A 14 20.78 -9.54 7.02
CA LYS A 14 20.14 -9.52 8.38
C LYS A 14 18.60 -9.43 8.38
N CYS A 15 17.95 -8.98 7.30
CA CYS A 15 16.47 -8.90 7.24
C CYS A 15 15.82 -9.56 6.00
N SER A 16 16.60 -10.28 5.18
CA SER A 16 16.20 -10.72 3.84
C SER A 16 15.74 -12.19 3.71
N SER A 17 15.66 -12.95 4.80
CA SER A 17 15.50 -14.42 4.75
C SER A 17 14.12 -14.92 4.32
N PHE A 18 13.06 -14.12 4.41
CA PHE A 18 11.68 -14.57 4.17
C PHE A 18 11.21 -14.38 2.71
N PHE A 19 11.48 -13.21 2.10
CA PHE A 19 10.99 -12.87 0.76
C PHE A 19 11.65 -13.66 -0.37
N LEU A 20 12.89 -14.11 -0.16
CA LEU A 20 13.76 -14.70 -1.20
C LEU A 20 13.50 -16.18 -1.53
N ARG A 21 12.44 -16.80 -1.00
CA ARG A 21 12.17 -18.25 -1.16
C ARG A 21 10.92 -18.63 -1.97
N ARG A 22 10.07 -17.68 -2.40
CA ARG A 22 8.88 -18.01 -3.19
C ARG A 22 9.18 -18.03 -4.69
N HIS A 23 9.30 -19.23 -5.25
CA HIS A 23 9.36 -19.48 -6.70
C HIS A 23 8.31 -20.49 -7.19
N VAL A 24 7.39 -20.97 -6.32
CA VAL A 24 6.48 -22.09 -6.65
C VAL A 24 5.01 -21.89 -6.20
N ALA A 25 4.75 -21.20 -5.08
CA ALA A 25 3.39 -20.98 -4.56
C ALA A 25 3.21 -19.55 -4.02
N HIS A 26 2.03 -18.96 -4.24
CA HIS A 26 1.68 -17.60 -3.81
C HIS A 26 1.09 -17.54 -2.38
N PHE A 27 0.95 -18.67 -1.70
CA PHE A 27 0.49 -18.78 -0.31
C PHE A 27 1.23 -19.95 0.37
N THR A 28 1.24 -20.00 1.70
CA THR A 28 1.64 -21.18 2.47
C THR A 28 0.39 -21.78 3.06
N PHE A 29 0.19 -23.08 2.89
CA PHE A 29 -0.93 -23.76 3.54
C PHE A 29 -0.66 -23.89 5.05
N PHE A 30 -1.54 -23.33 5.87
CA PHE A 30 -1.50 -23.49 7.32
C PHE A 30 -2.55 -24.53 7.73
N LYS A 31 -2.09 -25.65 8.32
CA LYS A 31 -2.97 -26.72 8.80
C LYS A 31 -3.86 -26.21 9.94
N ASP A 32 -5.15 -26.46 9.84
CA ASP A 32 -6.08 -26.32 10.96
C ASP A 32 -5.95 -27.54 11.90
N GLN A 33 -6.33 -27.37 13.17
CA GLN A 33 -6.32 -28.45 14.16
C GLN A 33 -7.68 -29.17 14.16
N PRO A 34 -7.73 -30.51 14.09
CA PRO A 34 -8.97 -31.25 14.20
C PRO A 34 -9.50 -31.18 15.63
N ASP A 35 -10.82 -30.97 15.78
CA ASP A 35 -11.49 -31.08 17.08
C ASP A 35 -11.41 -32.54 17.59
N PRO A 36 -10.80 -32.79 18.78
CA PRO A 36 -10.68 -34.15 19.33
C PRO A 36 -12.01 -34.87 19.54
N SER A 37 -13.12 -34.14 19.70
CA SER A 37 -14.46 -34.72 19.89
C SER A 37 -14.97 -35.46 18.64
N HIS A 38 -14.48 -35.12 17.45
CA HIS A 38 -14.83 -35.80 16.20
C HIS A 38 -14.15 -37.18 16.04
N GLY A 39 -13.29 -37.58 16.97
CA GLY A 39 -12.72 -38.92 17.05
C GLY A 39 -11.48 -39.12 16.18
N PRO A 40 -11.19 -40.37 15.74
CA PRO A 40 -9.91 -40.69 15.09
C PRO A 40 -9.79 -39.99 13.74
N THR A 41 -8.60 -39.47 13.46
CA THR A 41 -8.26 -38.72 12.25
C THR A 41 -7.42 -39.57 11.28
N LYS A 42 -7.32 -39.10 10.03
CA LYS A 42 -6.44 -39.67 9.00
C LYS A 42 -5.87 -38.53 8.16
N GLU A 43 -4.57 -38.55 7.86
CA GLU A 43 -3.98 -37.60 6.93
C GLU A 43 -4.63 -37.75 5.54
N MET A 44 -5.30 -36.69 5.07
CA MET A 44 -5.94 -36.62 3.76
C MET A 44 -5.66 -35.27 3.13
N ASN A 45 -5.49 -35.25 1.80
CA ASN A 45 -5.55 -33.99 1.06
C ASN A 45 -7.01 -33.56 0.80
N LEU A 46 -7.22 -32.30 0.39
CA LEU A 46 -8.57 -31.78 0.12
C LEU A 46 -9.33 -32.66 -0.90
N CYS A 47 -8.70 -33.10 -1.98
CA CYS A 47 -9.34 -33.99 -2.98
C CYS A 47 -9.77 -35.34 -2.37
N GLN A 48 -8.91 -35.99 -1.58
CA GLN A 48 -9.24 -37.21 -0.84
C GLN A 48 -10.34 -36.99 0.20
N THR A 49 -10.42 -35.78 0.76
CA THR A 49 -11.40 -35.42 1.78
C THR A 49 -12.79 -35.18 1.19
N ILE A 50 -12.86 -34.57 -0.01
CA ILE A 50 -14.10 -34.54 -0.81
C ILE A 50 -14.52 -35.97 -1.16
N GLN A 51 -13.61 -36.81 -1.66
CA GLN A 51 -13.92 -38.22 -1.96
C GLN A 51 -14.45 -38.98 -0.74
N ASN A 52 -13.83 -38.82 0.43
CA ASN A 52 -14.30 -39.44 1.68
C ASN A 52 -15.68 -38.91 2.12
N THR A 53 -15.96 -37.63 1.88
CA THR A 53 -17.25 -37.01 2.21
C THR A 53 -18.38 -37.54 1.33
N LEU A 54 -18.10 -37.70 0.03
CA LEU A 54 -19.00 -38.32 -0.94
C LEU A 54 -19.20 -39.81 -0.64
N ASP A 55 -18.15 -40.52 -0.21
CA ASP A 55 -18.22 -41.92 0.23
C ASP A 55 -19.16 -42.11 1.44
N ILE A 56 -19.01 -41.26 2.47
CA ILE A 56 -19.90 -41.25 3.65
C ILE A 56 -21.34 -40.95 3.23
N THR A 57 -21.55 -39.99 2.33
CA THR A 57 -22.89 -39.61 1.87
C THR A 57 -23.57 -40.75 1.12
N LEU A 58 -22.89 -41.40 0.18
CA LEU A 58 -23.43 -42.55 -0.56
C LEU A 58 -23.66 -43.78 0.33
N ALA A 59 -22.90 -43.93 1.42
CA ALA A 59 -23.13 -44.97 2.43
C ALA A 59 -24.39 -44.71 3.27
N ASN A 60 -24.59 -43.48 3.73
CA ASN A 60 -25.61 -43.12 4.71
C ASN A 60 -26.97 -42.77 4.08
N ASP A 61 -26.99 -42.26 2.85
CA ASP A 61 -28.21 -41.98 2.08
C ASP A 61 -28.25 -42.87 0.83
N HIS A 62 -29.18 -43.83 0.79
CA HIS A 62 -29.38 -44.72 -0.36
C HIS A 62 -29.96 -44.02 -1.59
N THR A 63 -30.59 -42.85 -1.43
CA THR A 63 -31.09 -42.04 -2.54
C THR A 63 -29.99 -41.22 -3.20
N ALA A 64 -28.86 -40.97 -2.53
CA ALA A 64 -27.85 -40.06 -3.05
C ALA A 64 -27.24 -40.54 -4.39
N ILE A 65 -27.11 -39.62 -5.35
CA ILE A 65 -26.48 -39.83 -6.65
C ILE A 65 -25.42 -38.76 -6.92
N ILE A 66 -24.35 -39.12 -7.62
CA ILE A 66 -23.30 -38.24 -8.09
C ILE A 66 -23.24 -38.31 -9.61
N PHE A 67 -23.33 -37.15 -10.26
CA PHE A 67 -23.33 -37.08 -11.72
C PHE A 67 -22.68 -35.79 -12.22
N GLY A 68 -22.19 -35.84 -13.45
CA GLY A 68 -21.51 -34.74 -14.12
C GLY A 68 -20.60 -35.27 -15.22
N GLU A 69 -19.75 -34.41 -15.76
CA GLU A 69 -18.77 -34.82 -16.76
C GLU A 69 -17.63 -35.60 -16.10
N ASP A 70 -17.30 -36.77 -16.65
CA ASP A 70 -16.14 -37.60 -16.28
C ASP A 70 -16.05 -38.13 -14.83
N VAL A 71 -17.07 -37.91 -14.00
CA VAL A 71 -17.13 -38.39 -12.61
C VAL A 71 -17.01 -39.91 -12.47
N ALA A 72 -17.39 -40.69 -13.49
CA ALA A 72 -17.44 -42.15 -13.43
C ALA A 72 -16.06 -42.83 -13.29
N PHE A 73 -14.98 -42.26 -13.86
CA PHE A 73 -13.62 -42.79 -13.69
C PHE A 73 -12.89 -42.21 -12.47
N GLY A 74 -13.54 -41.27 -11.78
CA GLY A 74 -13.02 -40.54 -10.63
C GLY A 74 -12.98 -39.02 -10.78
N GLY A 75 -13.39 -38.48 -11.94
CA GLY A 75 -13.33 -37.05 -12.24
C GLY A 75 -11.91 -36.57 -12.56
N VAL A 76 -11.80 -35.45 -13.28
CA VAL A 76 -10.50 -34.92 -13.74
C VAL A 76 -9.56 -34.56 -12.58
N PHE A 77 -10.12 -34.14 -11.43
CA PHE A 77 -9.35 -33.86 -10.20
C PHE A 77 -9.18 -35.07 -9.26
N ARG A 78 -9.81 -36.21 -9.56
CA ARG A 78 -9.87 -37.45 -8.74
C ARG A 78 -10.80 -37.42 -7.51
N CYS A 79 -11.70 -36.44 -7.41
CA CYS A 79 -12.61 -36.28 -6.28
C CYS A 79 -13.69 -37.38 -6.14
N THR A 80 -13.98 -38.17 -7.19
CA THR A 80 -14.98 -39.26 -7.15
C THR A 80 -14.37 -40.65 -7.35
N THR A 81 -13.04 -40.78 -7.17
CA THR A 81 -12.30 -42.03 -7.42
C THR A 81 -12.86 -43.20 -6.60
N ASP A 82 -12.94 -44.36 -7.25
CA ASP A 82 -13.48 -45.64 -6.76
C ASP A 82 -14.96 -45.67 -6.33
N LEU A 83 -15.66 -44.52 -6.28
CA LEU A 83 -17.05 -44.45 -5.83
C LEU A 83 -18.00 -45.24 -6.74
N ARG A 84 -17.84 -45.18 -8.07
CA ARG A 84 -18.64 -45.97 -9.02
C ARG A 84 -18.46 -47.47 -8.84
N SER A 85 -17.23 -47.92 -8.59
CA SER A 85 -16.92 -49.33 -8.34
C SER A 85 -17.55 -49.83 -7.03
N LYS A 86 -17.72 -48.94 -6.04
CA LYS A 86 -18.29 -49.26 -4.72
C LYS A 86 -19.82 -49.18 -4.67
N TYR A 87 -20.44 -48.21 -5.37
CA TYR A 87 -21.88 -47.92 -5.27
C TYR A 87 -22.69 -48.21 -6.54
N GLY A 88 -22.04 -48.67 -7.62
CA GLY A 88 -22.69 -49.03 -8.87
C GLY A 88 -22.81 -47.88 -9.87
N ALA A 89 -23.06 -48.23 -11.13
CA ALA A 89 -23.20 -47.28 -12.23
C ALA A 89 -24.44 -46.38 -12.08
N ASP A 90 -25.51 -46.86 -11.45
CA ASP A 90 -26.77 -46.12 -11.31
C ASP A 90 -26.68 -44.95 -10.31
N ARG A 91 -25.64 -44.95 -9.44
CA ARG A 91 -25.41 -43.92 -8.41
C ARG A 91 -24.24 -42.99 -8.72
N VAL A 92 -23.30 -43.39 -9.58
CA VAL A 92 -22.15 -42.58 -9.98
C VAL A 92 -21.93 -42.70 -11.49
N PHE A 93 -22.43 -41.73 -12.26
CA PHE A 93 -22.48 -41.80 -13.73
C PHE A 93 -22.08 -40.50 -14.43
N ASN A 94 -21.56 -40.65 -15.65
CA ASN A 94 -21.28 -39.53 -16.53
C ASN A 94 -22.59 -39.01 -17.14
N THR A 95 -22.69 -37.69 -17.27
CA THR A 95 -23.69 -37.02 -18.12
C THR A 95 -23.14 -36.75 -19.52
N PRO A 96 -24.00 -36.36 -20.49
CA PRO A 96 -23.54 -35.59 -21.64
C PRO A 96 -22.82 -34.31 -21.22
N LEU A 97 -21.97 -33.78 -22.11
CA LEU A 97 -21.21 -32.54 -21.91
C LEU A 97 -22.13 -31.34 -22.12
N CYS A 98 -22.80 -30.89 -21.05
CA CYS A 98 -23.87 -29.88 -21.08
C CYS A 98 -24.29 -29.46 -19.67
N GLU A 99 -23.70 -28.37 -19.15
CA GLU A 99 -23.84 -27.95 -17.75
C GLU A 99 -25.28 -27.53 -17.39
N GLN A 100 -26.00 -26.91 -18.33
CA GLN A 100 -27.44 -26.64 -18.16
C GLN A 100 -28.27 -27.92 -18.00
N GLY A 101 -27.87 -29.00 -18.69
CA GLY A 101 -28.51 -30.31 -18.60
C GLY A 101 -28.19 -30.99 -17.27
N ILE A 102 -26.93 -30.88 -16.81
CA ILE A 102 -26.47 -31.39 -15.51
C ILE A 102 -27.31 -30.78 -14.38
N VAL A 103 -27.39 -29.44 -14.30
CA VAL A 103 -28.14 -28.80 -13.20
C VAL A 103 -29.65 -29.02 -13.34
N GLY A 104 -30.23 -28.92 -14.54
CA GLY A 104 -31.65 -29.19 -14.76
C GLY A 104 -32.07 -30.62 -14.37
N PHE A 105 -31.23 -31.61 -14.69
CA PHE A 105 -31.40 -33.00 -14.23
C PHE A 105 -31.32 -33.09 -12.70
N GLY A 106 -30.33 -32.42 -12.08
CA GLY A 106 -30.17 -32.38 -10.63
C GLY A 106 -31.38 -31.78 -9.90
N ILE A 107 -31.97 -30.70 -10.44
CA ILE A 107 -33.23 -30.12 -9.94
C ILE A 107 -34.35 -31.15 -10.00
N GLY A 108 -34.53 -31.82 -11.14
CA GLY A 108 -35.55 -32.86 -11.30
C GLY A 108 -35.39 -34.03 -10.32
N ALA A 109 -34.16 -34.50 -10.11
CA ALA A 109 -33.86 -35.54 -9.13
C ALA A 109 -34.15 -35.08 -7.69
N ALA A 110 -33.72 -33.87 -7.31
CA ALA A 110 -33.97 -33.31 -5.98
C ALA A 110 -35.47 -33.12 -5.69
N VAL A 111 -36.26 -32.72 -6.68
CA VAL A 111 -37.73 -32.61 -6.60
C VAL A 111 -38.41 -33.97 -6.40
N ALA A 112 -37.82 -35.06 -6.92
CA ALA A 112 -38.25 -36.42 -6.65
C ALA A 112 -37.82 -36.95 -5.25
N GLY A 113 -37.11 -36.14 -4.45
CA GLY A 113 -36.65 -36.47 -3.10
C GLY A 113 -35.25 -37.10 -3.02
N THR A 114 -34.57 -37.25 -4.16
CA THR A 114 -33.23 -37.83 -4.32
C THR A 114 -32.14 -36.81 -3.95
N THR A 115 -31.14 -37.18 -3.15
CA THR A 115 -29.99 -36.29 -2.92
C THR A 115 -29.10 -36.21 -4.17
N ALA A 116 -29.11 -35.06 -4.83
CA ALA A 116 -28.53 -34.86 -6.16
C ALA A 116 -27.22 -34.07 -6.06
N ILE A 117 -26.09 -34.74 -6.25
CA ILE A 117 -24.75 -34.13 -6.16
C ILE A 117 -24.19 -33.97 -7.58
N ALA A 118 -24.40 -32.79 -8.15
CA ALA A 118 -23.90 -32.40 -9.47
C ALA A 118 -22.45 -31.91 -9.40
N GLU A 119 -21.55 -32.45 -10.23
CA GLU A 119 -20.23 -31.87 -10.49
C GLU A 119 -20.27 -31.01 -11.77
N ILE A 120 -19.93 -29.73 -11.64
CA ILE A 120 -19.56 -28.88 -12.78
C ILE A 120 -18.03 -28.83 -12.84
N GLN A 121 -17.45 -29.19 -13.99
CA GLN A 121 -16.04 -29.58 -14.06
C GLN A 121 -15.06 -28.43 -13.69
N PHE A 122 -15.44 -27.17 -13.92
CA PHE A 122 -14.78 -25.97 -13.39
C PHE A 122 -15.83 -24.91 -13.07
N ALA A 123 -15.62 -24.11 -12.02
CA ALA A 123 -16.49 -22.97 -11.69
C ALA A 123 -16.59 -21.97 -12.86
N ASP A 124 -15.54 -21.87 -13.68
CA ASP A 124 -15.49 -21.13 -14.93
C ASP A 124 -16.57 -21.56 -15.97
N TYR A 125 -17.06 -22.82 -15.88
CA TYR A 125 -18.06 -23.42 -16.77
C TYR A 125 -19.47 -23.51 -16.15
N ILE A 126 -19.72 -22.84 -15.02
CA ILE A 126 -21.05 -22.86 -14.38
C ILE A 126 -22.08 -21.98 -15.11
N PHE A 127 -21.64 -21.07 -15.97
CA PHE A 127 -22.50 -20.05 -16.60
C PHE A 127 -23.56 -20.56 -17.59
N PRO A 128 -23.37 -21.64 -18.38
CA PRO A 128 -24.46 -22.24 -19.15
C PRO A 128 -25.60 -22.71 -18.23
N ALA A 129 -25.28 -23.17 -17.02
CA ALA A 129 -26.27 -23.58 -16.02
C ALA A 129 -26.88 -22.41 -15.22
N TYR A 130 -26.46 -21.17 -15.46
CA TYR A 130 -26.84 -20.01 -14.64
C TYR A 130 -28.36 -19.81 -14.56
N ASP A 131 -29.08 -20.00 -15.67
CA ASP A 131 -30.55 -19.92 -15.68
C ASP A 131 -31.21 -20.99 -14.79
N GLN A 132 -30.75 -22.25 -14.88
CA GLN A 132 -31.25 -23.33 -14.03
C GLN A 132 -30.94 -23.08 -12.54
N ILE A 133 -29.78 -22.50 -12.22
CA ILE A 133 -29.43 -22.15 -10.85
C ILE A 133 -30.28 -20.99 -10.34
N VAL A 134 -30.37 -19.90 -11.11
CA VAL A 134 -30.92 -18.62 -10.66
C VAL A 134 -32.43 -18.52 -10.80
N ASN A 135 -33.01 -19.04 -11.89
CA ASN A 135 -34.45 -18.94 -12.13
C ASN A 135 -35.23 -20.17 -11.67
N GLU A 136 -34.64 -21.36 -11.80
CA GLU A 136 -35.30 -22.60 -11.40
C GLU A 136 -34.98 -22.99 -9.95
N ALA A 137 -33.73 -23.33 -9.63
CA ALA A 137 -33.36 -23.90 -8.33
C ALA A 137 -33.63 -22.96 -7.16
N SER A 138 -33.10 -21.72 -7.20
CA SER A 138 -33.26 -20.78 -6.08
C SER A 138 -34.72 -20.43 -5.77
N LYS A 139 -35.56 -20.42 -6.82
CA LYS A 139 -36.97 -20.04 -6.71
C LYS A 139 -37.90 -21.23 -6.49
N TYR A 140 -37.42 -22.48 -6.59
CA TYR A 140 -38.28 -23.67 -6.66
C TYR A 140 -39.19 -23.85 -5.43
N ARG A 141 -38.64 -23.66 -4.22
CA ARG A 141 -39.38 -23.73 -2.95
C ARG A 141 -40.35 -22.56 -2.80
N TYR A 142 -39.95 -21.36 -3.23
CA TYR A 142 -40.75 -20.14 -3.09
C TYR A 142 -41.94 -20.12 -4.06
N ARG A 143 -41.70 -20.37 -5.36
CA ARG A 143 -42.72 -20.31 -6.42
C ARG A 143 -43.81 -21.38 -6.27
N SER A 144 -43.51 -22.48 -5.59
CA SER A 144 -44.45 -23.57 -5.31
C SER A 144 -45.17 -23.41 -3.96
N GLN A 145 -44.87 -22.36 -3.17
CA GLN A 145 -45.28 -22.24 -1.77
C GLN A 145 -44.94 -23.49 -0.94
N ASN A 146 -43.74 -24.03 -1.13
CA ASN A 146 -43.23 -25.24 -0.48
C ASN A 146 -43.95 -26.56 -0.86
N LEU A 147 -44.83 -26.57 -1.86
CA LEU A 147 -45.40 -27.83 -2.40
C LEU A 147 -44.34 -28.70 -3.08
N PHE A 148 -43.32 -28.07 -3.69
CA PHE A 148 -42.17 -28.73 -4.29
C PHE A 148 -40.89 -27.97 -3.93
N ASN A 149 -39.78 -28.67 -3.77
CA ASN A 149 -38.47 -28.05 -3.55
C ASN A 149 -37.36 -28.89 -4.15
N CYS A 150 -36.21 -28.27 -4.43
CA CYS A 150 -34.97 -28.94 -4.80
C CYS A 150 -33.91 -28.74 -3.70
N GLY A 151 -34.31 -28.85 -2.42
CA GLY A 151 -33.44 -28.60 -1.27
C GLY A 151 -32.19 -29.47 -1.29
N LYS A 152 -32.36 -30.76 -1.63
CA LYS A 152 -31.29 -31.76 -1.72
C LYS A 152 -30.42 -31.67 -2.98
N LEU A 153 -30.30 -30.49 -3.59
CA LEU A 153 -29.41 -30.26 -4.75
C LEU A 153 -28.10 -29.61 -4.29
N ILE A 154 -26.99 -30.29 -4.55
CA ILE A 154 -25.64 -29.81 -4.27
C ILE A 154 -24.90 -29.69 -5.60
N ILE A 155 -24.48 -28.49 -5.95
CA ILE A 155 -23.69 -28.20 -7.15
C ILE A 155 -22.25 -27.92 -6.69
N ARG A 156 -21.34 -28.85 -6.96
CA ARG A 156 -19.92 -28.72 -6.59
C ARG A 156 -19.07 -28.40 -7.81
N ALA A 157 -18.13 -27.46 -7.66
CA ALA A 157 -17.30 -26.98 -8.76
C ALA A 157 -15.88 -26.55 -8.32
N PRO A 158 -14.81 -26.94 -9.04
CA PRO A 158 -13.45 -26.46 -8.81
C PRO A 158 -13.29 -24.95 -9.03
N TRP A 159 -12.87 -24.21 -8.01
CA TRP A 159 -12.90 -22.73 -7.92
C TRP A 159 -11.50 -22.12 -7.75
N GLY A 160 -11.35 -20.83 -8.06
CA GLY A 160 -10.17 -20.02 -7.72
C GLY A 160 -8.97 -20.21 -8.66
N ALA A 161 -7.93 -19.41 -8.48
CA ALA A 161 -6.74 -19.42 -9.32
C ALA A 161 -5.81 -20.62 -9.03
N VAL A 162 -5.26 -21.20 -10.09
CA VAL A 162 -4.32 -22.35 -10.02
C VAL A 162 -2.90 -21.99 -10.49
N GLY A 163 -2.59 -20.69 -10.57
CA GLY A 163 -1.30 -20.17 -11.04
C GLY A 163 -1.15 -20.13 -12.57
N HIS A 164 -1.67 -21.12 -13.29
CA HIS A 164 -1.55 -21.25 -14.75
C HIS A 164 -2.90 -21.50 -15.48
N GLY A 165 -4.03 -21.23 -14.83
CA GLY A 165 -5.37 -21.54 -15.38
C GLY A 165 -5.91 -20.55 -16.43
N ALA A 166 -5.25 -19.41 -16.63
CA ALA A 166 -5.68 -18.33 -17.52
C ALA A 166 -7.18 -17.97 -17.34
N LEU A 167 -7.90 -17.68 -18.43
CA LEU A 167 -9.27 -17.16 -18.41
C LEU A 167 -10.32 -18.16 -17.90
N TYR A 168 -10.12 -19.46 -18.13
CA TYR A 168 -11.19 -20.47 -18.05
C TYR A 168 -10.91 -21.61 -17.06
N HIS A 169 -9.82 -21.55 -16.31
CA HIS A 169 -9.59 -22.43 -15.15
C HIS A 169 -9.16 -21.64 -13.89
N SER A 170 -9.51 -20.36 -13.77
CA SER A 170 -9.07 -19.48 -12.66
C SER A 170 -10.16 -18.62 -12.03
N GLN A 171 -11.40 -18.69 -12.50
CA GLN A 171 -12.45 -17.76 -12.06
C GLN A 171 -12.93 -18.02 -10.63
N SER A 172 -13.44 -16.95 -10.04
CA SER A 172 -14.08 -16.89 -8.73
C SER A 172 -15.46 -16.23 -8.91
N PRO A 173 -16.51 -17.00 -9.26
CA PRO A 173 -17.81 -16.47 -9.68
C PRO A 173 -18.85 -16.37 -8.54
N GLU A 174 -18.40 -16.33 -7.27
CA GLU A 174 -19.30 -16.34 -6.11
C GLU A 174 -20.19 -15.08 -6.01
N ALA A 175 -19.72 -13.94 -6.51
CA ALA A 175 -20.47 -12.68 -6.47
C ALA A 175 -21.74 -12.73 -7.33
N GLN A 176 -21.69 -13.40 -8.48
CA GLN A 176 -22.82 -13.58 -9.39
C GLN A 176 -23.96 -14.37 -8.70
N PHE A 177 -23.62 -15.39 -7.89
CA PHE A 177 -24.59 -16.17 -7.15
C PHE A 177 -25.04 -15.53 -5.83
N MET A 178 -24.20 -14.66 -5.23
CA MET A 178 -24.55 -13.93 -4.00
C MET A 178 -25.84 -13.08 -4.15
N HIS A 179 -26.09 -12.53 -5.34
CA HIS A 179 -27.30 -11.75 -5.63
C HIS A 179 -28.55 -12.61 -5.91
N THR A 180 -28.53 -13.91 -5.59
CA THR A 180 -29.65 -14.83 -5.87
C THR A 180 -30.25 -15.42 -4.59
N PRO A 181 -31.33 -14.81 -4.05
CA PRO A 181 -32.05 -15.35 -2.90
C PRO A 181 -32.56 -16.77 -3.15
N GLY A 182 -32.47 -17.61 -2.11
CA GLY A 182 -32.89 -19.02 -2.14
C GLY A 182 -31.77 -20.02 -2.45
N LEU A 183 -30.56 -19.56 -2.78
CA LEU A 183 -29.36 -20.38 -2.83
C LEU A 183 -28.57 -20.31 -1.51
N LYS A 184 -27.69 -21.30 -1.30
CA LYS A 184 -26.52 -21.14 -0.44
C LYS A 184 -25.23 -21.25 -1.24
N VAL A 185 -24.21 -20.48 -0.88
CA VAL A 185 -22.90 -20.47 -1.57
C VAL A 185 -21.79 -20.60 -0.53
N VAL A 186 -20.96 -21.64 -0.65
CA VAL A 186 -20.01 -22.08 0.39
C VAL A 186 -18.63 -22.37 -0.21
N ILE A 187 -17.57 -21.92 0.46
CA ILE A 187 -16.16 -22.01 0.04
C ILE A 187 -15.27 -22.35 1.26
N PRO A 188 -14.73 -23.57 1.39
CA PRO A 188 -13.84 -23.96 2.49
C PRO A 188 -12.40 -23.49 2.27
N ARG A 189 -11.62 -23.20 3.33
CA ARG A 189 -10.17 -22.93 3.21
C ARG A 189 -9.26 -24.14 3.40
N SER A 190 -9.77 -25.26 3.92
CA SER A 190 -8.97 -26.40 4.39
C SER A 190 -9.67 -27.74 4.15
N ALA A 191 -8.98 -28.85 4.36
CA ALA A 191 -9.54 -30.18 4.16
C ALA A 191 -10.54 -30.52 5.28
N ILE A 192 -10.20 -30.19 6.53
CA ILE A 192 -11.12 -30.34 7.68
C ILE A 192 -12.41 -29.54 7.42
N GLU A 193 -12.29 -28.29 6.97
CA GLU A 193 -13.49 -27.51 6.68
C GLU A 193 -14.30 -28.04 5.51
N ALA A 194 -13.66 -28.49 4.44
CA ALA A 194 -14.36 -28.97 3.26
C ALA A 194 -15.28 -30.15 3.56
N LYS A 195 -14.86 -31.10 4.42
CA LYS A 195 -15.73 -32.21 4.85
C LYS A 195 -16.91 -31.71 5.68
N GLY A 196 -16.64 -30.91 6.72
CA GLY A 196 -17.69 -30.44 7.63
C GLY A 196 -18.71 -29.53 6.96
N LEU A 197 -18.27 -28.66 6.04
CA LEU A 197 -19.14 -27.77 5.27
C LEU A 197 -19.90 -28.53 4.17
N LEU A 198 -19.26 -29.42 3.41
CA LEU A 198 -19.94 -30.20 2.36
C LEU A 198 -21.02 -31.14 2.96
N LEU A 199 -20.73 -31.81 4.08
CA LEU A 199 -21.75 -32.58 4.80
C LEU A 199 -22.91 -31.72 5.30
N SER A 200 -22.66 -30.44 5.59
CA SER A 200 -23.70 -29.50 6.02
C SER A 200 -24.52 -29.02 4.82
N CYS A 201 -23.91 -28.75 3.66
CA CYS A 201 -24.64 -28.52 2.40
C CYS A 201 -25.51 -29.71 2.00
N ILE A 202 -25.03 -30.95 2.21
CA ILE A 202 -25.76 -32.18 1.87
C ILE A 202 -26.98 -32.41 2.77
N LYS A 203 -26.92 -31.93 4.02
CA LYS A 203 -28.03 -31.97 4.98
C LYS A 203 -28.94 -30.74 4.92
N ASP A 204 -28.55 -29.70 4.22
CA ASP A 204 -29.33 -28.47 4.14
C ASP A 204 -30.49 -28.65 3.17
N GLU A 205 -31.67 -28.20 3.58
CA GLU A 205 -32.87 -28.24 2.75
C GLU A 205 -32.93 -27.04 1.77
N ASN A 206 -31.79 -26.59 1.22
CA ASN A 206 -31.74 -25.54 0.21
C ASN A 206 -30.66 -25.85 -0.84
N PRO A 207 -30.88 -25.52 -2.13
CA PRO A 207 -29.89 -25.75 -3.17
C PRO A 207 -28.57 -25.04 -2.86
N CYS A 208 -27.51 -25.83 -2.71
CA CYS A 208 -26.18 -25.38 -2.28
C CYS A 208 -25.19 -25.40 -3.44
N ILE A 209 -24.48 -24.30 -3.66
CA ILE A 209 -23.26 -24.25 -4.47
C ILE A 209 -22.06 -24.40 -3.55
N PHE A 210 -21.22 -25.40 -3.82
CA PHE A 210 -20.02 -25.71 -3.06
C PHE A 210 -18.78 -25.54 -3.94
N PHE A 211 -18.06 -24.44 -3.74
CA PHE A 211 -16.86 -24.13 -4.53
C PHE A 211 -15.62 -24.71 -3.86
N GLU A 212 -14.87 -25.53 -4.58
CA GLU A 212 -13.70 -26.26 -4.07
C GLU A 212 -12.40 -25.57 -4.55
N PRO A 213 -11.61 -24.90 -3.69
CA PRO A 213 -10.42 -24.18 -4.16
C PRO A 213 -9.39 -25.13 -4.79
N LYS A 214 -9.26 -25.09 -6.11
CA LYS A 214 -8.63 -26.16 -6.89
C LYS A 214 -7.12 -26.27 -6.65
N ILE A 215 -6.48 -25.16 -6.28
CA ILE A 215 -5.07 -25.12 -5.88
C ILE A 215 -4.80 -25.84 -4.54
N LEU A 216 -5.83 -25.99 -3.70
CA LEU A 216 -5.74 -26.69 -2.41
C LEU A 216 -5.86 -28.22 -2.53
N TYR A 217 -6.40 -28.76 -3.64
CA TYR A 217 -6.67 -30.20 -3.80
C TYR A 217 -5.52 -31.15 -3.45
N ARG A 218 -4.28 -30.73 -3.70
CA ARG A 218 -3.06 -31.52 -3.44
C ARG A 218 -2.11 -30.89 -2.42
N SER A 219 -2.27 -29.59 -2.12
CA SER A 219 -1.39 -28.83 -1.24
C SER A 219 -1.90 -28.78 0.20
N ALA A 220 -3.21 -28.68 0.41
CA ALA A 220 -3.83 -28.89 1.71
C ALA A 220 -3.72 -30.37 2.09
N LYS A 221 -3.05 -30.67 3.20
CA LYS A 221 -2.89 -32.02 3.79
C LYS A 221 -3.02 -31.94 5.30
N GLU A 222 -4.06 -32.55 5.86
CA GLU A 222 -4.44 -32.39 7.26
C GLU A 222 -4.93 -33.71 7.85
N ASP A 223 -4.87 -33.82 9.17
CA ASP A 223 -5.43 -34.93 9.92
C ASP A 223 -6.95 -34.75 10.07
N VAL A 224 -7.69 -35.21 9.06
CA VAL A 224 -9.14 -35.03 8.98
C VAL A 224 -9.86 -36.12 9.78
N PRO A 225 -10.87 -35.80 10.63
CA PRO A 225 -11.64 -36.81 11.34
C PRO A 225 -12.31 -37.81 10.39
N ILE A 226 -12.21 -39.10 10.69
CA ILE A 226 -12.75 -40.19 9.87
C ILE A 226 -14.28 -40.22 9.96
N LYS A 227 -14.83 -39.99 11.16
CA LYS A 227 -16.28 -39.93 11.41
C LYS A 227 -16.94 -38.78 10.67
N GLU A 228 -18.27 -38.84 10.59
CA GLU A 228 -19.10 -37.74 10.12
C GLU A 228 -19.14 -36.60 11.16
N TYR A 229 -19.02 -35.36 10.70
CA TYR A 229 -19.20 -34.14 11.48
C TYR A 229 -19.68 -33.02 10.56
N THR A 230 -20.24 -31.96 11.13
CA THR A 230 -20.84 -30.84 10.40
C THR A 230 -20.30 -29.52 10.93
N ILE A 231 -20.01 -28.57 10.04
CA ILE A 231 -19.66 -27.18 10.38
C ILE A 231 -20.83 -26.31 9.96
N PRO A 232 -21.40 -25.48 10.85
CA PRO A 232 -22.61 -24.70 10.55
C PRO A 232 -22.40 -23.79 9.34
N LEU A 233 -23.34 -23.84 8.40
CA LEU A 233 -23.44 -22.87 7.31
C LEU A 233 -23.84 -21.50 7.88
N SER A 234 -23.49 -20.43 7.16
CA SER A 234 -23.75 -19.04 7.59
C SER A 234 -23.11 -18.68 8.94
N LYS A 235 -22.00 -19.33 9.28
CA LYS A 235 -21.18 -19.01 10.45
C LYS A 235 -19.70 -18.88 10.08
N ALA A 236 -19.18 -17.66 10.18
CA ALA A 236 -17.78 -17.35 9.98
C ALA A 236 -16.92 -17.93 11.11
N GLN A 237 -15.60 -17.97 10.92
CA GLN A 237 -14.65 -18.35 11.96
C GLN A 237 -13.62 -17.25 12.18
N ILE A 238 -13.52 -16.77 13.43
CA ILE A 238 -12.33 -16.06 13.90
C ILE A 238 -11.21 -17.11 14.05
N ILE A 239 -10.20 -17.00 13.21
CA ILE A 239 -9.03 -17.90 13.13
C ILE A 239 -7.92 -17.43 14.07
N HIS A 240 -7.79 -16.12 14.21
CA HIS A 240 -6.81 -15.46 15.05
C HIS A 240 -7.48 -14.22 15.62
N GLU A 241 -7.48 -14.07 16.94
CA GLU A 241 -8.00 -12.87 17.57
C GLU A 241 -7.02 -11.71 17.44
N GLY A 242 -7.54 -10.50 17.30
CA GLY A 242 -6.75 -9.27 17.26
C GLY A 242 -7.53 -8.05 17.75
N SER A 243 -6.85 -6.91 17.83
CA SER A 243 -7.38 -5.66 18.40
C SER A 243 -7.38 -4.45 17.48
N ASP A 244 -6.58 -4.45 16.41
CA ASP A 244 -6.25 -3.20 15.71
C ASP A 244 -6.81 -3.15 14.28
N VAL A 245 -7.04 -4.31 13.66
CA VAL A 245 -7.67 -4.40 12.33
C VAL A 245 -8.32 -5.77 12.10
N THR A 246 -9.54 -5.78 11.57
CA THR A 246 -10.23 -6.98 11.11
C THR A 246 -9.87 -7.29 9.66
N LEU A 247 -9.48 -8.52 9.39
CA LEU A 247 -9.11 -9.07 8.09
C LEU A 247 -10.14 -10.14 7.68
N VAL A 248 -10.88 -9.92 6.59
CA VAL A 248 -11.93 -10.86 6.12
C VAL A 248 -11.57 -11.46 4.75
N SER A 249 -11.67 -12.79 4.64
CA SER A 249 -11.52 -13.51 3.38
C SER A 249 -12.22 -14.88 3.38
N TRP A 250 -12.02 -15.67 2.32
CA TRP A 250 -12.52 -17.04 2.14
C TRP A 250 -11.59 -17.84 1.22
N GLY A 251 -11.67 -19.18 1.27
CA GLY A 251 -10.90 -20.06 0.40
C GLY A 251 -9.38 -19.91 0.57
N THR A 252 -8.62 -19.94 -0.55
CA THR A 252 -7.15 -19.83 -0.55
C THR A 252 -6.66 -18.55 0.13
N GLN A 253 -7.38 -17.45 -0.07
CA GLN A 253 -6.95 -16.10 0.27
C GLN A 253 -6.89 -15.86 1.80
N VAL A 254 -7.57 -16.68 2.60
CA VAL A 254 -7.42 -16.73 4.07
C VAL A 254 -5.97 -17.05 4.48
N HIS A 255 -5.31 -17.98 3.78
CA HIS A 255 -3.92 -18.33 4.07
C HIS A 255 -2.97 -17.18 3.75
N VAL A 256 -3.31 -16.36 2.75
CA VAL A 256 -2.55 -15.14 2.42
C VAL A 256 -2.75 -14.08 3.50
N LEU A 257 -3.98 -13.84 3.97
CA LEU A 257 -4.22 -12.91 5.08
C LEU A 257 -3.61 -13.38 6.42
N ARG A 258 -3.47 -14.70 6.63
CA ARG A 258 -2.76 -15.28 7.79
C ARG A 258 -1.25 -14.94 7.79
N GLU A 259 -0.63 -14.86 6.62
CA GLU A 259 0.78 -14.40 6.50
C GLU A 259 0.89 -12.89 6.67
N VAL A 260 -0.05 -12.15 6.10
CA VAL A 260 -0.16 -10.69 6.25
C VAL A 260 -0.28 -10.32 7.74
N ALA A 261 -1.10 -11.02 8.52
CA ALA A 261 -1.18 -10.86 9.97
C ALA A 261 0.16 -11.18 10.68
N GLN A 262 0.85 -12.25 10.30
CA GLN A 262 2.20 -12.57 10.82
C GLN A 262 3.28 -11.56 10.43
N MET A 263 3.04 -10.76 9.39
CA MET A 263 3.93 -9.68 8.98
C MET A 263 3.62 -8.41 9.78
N ALA A 264 2.34 -8.04 9.92
CA ALA A 264 1.88 -6.93 10.75
C ALA A 264 2.30 -7.05 12.22
N ALA A 265 2.25 -8.27 12.77
CA ALA A 265 2.68 -8.56 14.13
C ALA A 265 4.16 -8.21 14.40
N LYS A 266 5.02 -8.11 13.37
CA LYS A 266 6.42 -7.66 13.51
C LYS A 266 6.56 -6.15 13.66
N ASP A 267 5.58 -5.41 13.17
CA ASP A 267 5.45 -3.96 13.33
C ASP A 267 4.50 -3.60 14.50
N ASN A 268 4.25 -4.56 15.41
CA ASN A 268 3.37 -4.47 16.59
C ASN A 268 1.88 -4.22 16.29
N ILE A 269 1.36 -4.77 15.18
CA ILE A 269 -0.04 -4.57 14.77
C ILE A 269 -0.82 -5.89 14.85
N SER A 270 -1.90 -5.85 15.62
CA SER A 270 -2.72 -6.98 16.06
C SER A 270 -3.92 -7.20 15.13
N CYS A 271 -3.77 -8.09 14.16
CA CYS A 271 -4.80 -8.38 13.16
C CYS A 271 -5.75 -9.51 13.59
N GLU A 272 -7.05 -9.22 13.65
CA GLU A 272 -8.09 -10.25 13.77
C GLU A 272 -8.34 -10.87 12.39
N LEU A 273 -8.18 -12.19 12.25
CA LEU A 273 -8.40 -12.89 10.98
C LEU A 273 -9.71 -13.68 11.00
N ILE A 274 -10.57 -13.40 10.04
CA ILE A 274 -11.87 -14.05 9.85
C ILE A 274 -11.93 -14.76 8.50
N ASP A 275 -12.32 -16.03 8.52
CA ASP A 275 -12.79 -16.75 7.34
C ASP A 275 -14.32 -16.73 7.30
N LEU A 276 -14.87 -16.21 6.20
CA LEU A 276 -16.29 -16.06 5.99
C LEU A 276 -17.01 -17.40 5.78
N ARG A 277 -16.34 -18.39 5.14
CA ARG A 277 -16.85 -19.73 4.73
C ARG A 277 -18.09 -19.75 3.83
N THR A 278 -19.17 -19.08 4.22
CA THR A 278 -20.45 -19.02 3.52
C THR A 278 -20.65 -17.61 2.97
N ILE A 279 -20.71 -17.49 1.65
CA ILE A 279 -20.92 -16.22 0.92
C ILE A 279 -22.40 -15.83 0.93
N LEU A 280 -23.31 -16.82 0.94
CA LEU A 280 -24.75 -16.59 1.00
C LEU A 280 -25.43 -17.72 1.79
N PRO A 281 -26.26 -17.42 2.81
CA PRO A 281 -26.23 -16.20 3.61
C PRO A 281 -24.90 -16.07 4.37
N TRP A 282 -24.31 -14.88 4.39
CA TRP A 282 -23.06 -14.61 5.10
C TRP A 282 -23.30 -14.17 6.55
N ASP A 283 -22.28 -14.29 7.40
CA ASP A 283 -22.37 -14.07 8.84
C ASP A 283 -22.11 -12.61 9.22
N VAL A 284 -23.16 -11.77 9.11
CA VAL A 284 -23.09 -10.33 9.40
C VAL A 284 -22.66 -10.07 10.85
N ASP A 285 -23.22 -10.80 11.81
CA ASP A 285 -23.03 -10.57 13.25
C ASP A 285 -21.55 -10.66 13.63
N THR A 286 -20.86 -11.74 13.21
CA THR A 286 -19.46 -11.97 13.56
C THR A 286 -18.52 -10.93 12.94
N ILE A 287 -18.77 -10.49 11.70
CA ILE A 287 -17.98 -9.42 11.08
C ILE A 287 -18.21 -8.09 11.80
N CYS A 288 -19.47 -7.70 12.02
CA CYS A 288 -19.80 -6.43 12.67
C CYS A 288 -19.29 -6.36 14.12
N GLN A 289 -19.37 -7.44 14.88
CA GLN A 289 -18.79 -7.52 16.23
C GLN A 289 -17.26 -7.35 16.21
N SER A 290 -16.58 -7.96 15.23
CA SER A 290 -15.13 -7.81 15.06
C SER A 290 -14.74 -6.38 14.70
N VAL A 291 -15.41 -5.77 13.72
CA VAL A 291 -15.13 -4.38 13.31
C VAL A 291 -15.51 -3.38 14.39
N SER A 292 -16.54 -3.64 15.19
CA SER A 292 -16.88 -2.81 16.36
C SER A 292 -15.79 -2.83 17.43
N LYS A 293 -14.98 -3.90 17.48
CA LYS A 293 -13.85 -4.07 18.41
C LYS A 293 -12.54 -3.46 17.87
N THR A 294 -12.27 -3.61 16.57
CA THR A 294 -11.00 -3.18 15.95
C THR A 294 -11.03 -1.81 15.28
N GLY A 295 -12.23 -1.29 14.98
CA GLY A 295 -12.46 -0.03 14.28
C GLY A 295 -12.00 0.03 12.82
N ARG A 296 -11.41 -1.05 12.26
CA ARG A 296 -10.80 -1.06 10.93
C ARG A 296 -11.08 -2.39 10.22
N LEU A 297 -11.39 -2.34 8.92
CA LEU A 297 -11.69 -3.52 8.12
C LEU A 297 -10.92 -3.52 6.80
N LEU A 298 -10.25 -4.65 6.51
CA LEU A 298 -9.73 -4.99 5.20
C LEU A 298 -10.36 -6.29 4.70
N ILE A 299 -10.94 -6.26 3.50
CA ILE A 299 -11.53 -7.42 2.83
C ILE A 299 -10.63 -7.80 1.66
N SER A 300 -10.40 -9.10 1.46
CA SER A 300 -9.61 -9.58 0.31
C SER A 300 -10.17 -10.84 -0.33
N HIS A 301 -10.21 -10.87 -1.66
CA HIS A 301 -10.68 -12.01 -2.46
C HIS A 301 -10.03 -12.05 -3.86
N GLU A 302 -10.00 -13.24 -4.46
CA GLU A 302 -9.41 -13.47 -5.79
C GLU A 302 -10.24 -12.85 -6.94
N ALA A 303 -11.57 -12.73 -6.76
CA ALA A 303 -12.47 -12.12 -7.74
C ALA A 303 -12.17 -10.61 -8.01
N PRO A 304 -12.58 -10.07 -9.18
CA PRO A 304 -12.47 -8.65 -9.51
C PRO A 304 -13.06 -7.69 -8.45
N ILE A 305 -12.51 -6.48 -8.35
CA ILE A 305 -12.89 -5.48 -7.35
C ILE A 305 -14.29 -4.89 -7.60
N THR A 306 -14.71 -4.72 -8.86
CA THR A 306 -16.01 -4.16 -9.20
C THR A 306 -17.09 -5.24 -9.14
N GLY A 307 -18.12 -5.02 -8.32
CA GLY A 307 -19.23 -5.96 -8.12
C GLY A 307 -18.89 -7.22 -7.32
N GLY A 308 -17.67 -7.38 -6.81
CA GLY A 308 -17.26 -8.51 -5.96
C GLY A 308 -17.94 -8.50 -4.59
N VAL A 309 -18.00 -9.67 -3.93
CA VAL A 309 -18.61 -9.89 -2.60
C VAL A 309 -18.13 -8.88 -1.55
N GLY A 310 -16.86 -8.45 -1.61
CA GLY A 310 -16.33 -7.46 -0.68
C GLY A 310 -17.01 -6.08 -0.74
N ALA A 311 -17.73 -5.76 -1.82
CA ALA A 311 -18.53 -4.54 -1.89
C ALA A 311 -19.77 -4.60 -0.97
N GLU A 312 -20.45 -5.74 -0.92
CA GLU A 312 -21.64 -5.96 -0.07
C GLU A 312 -21.27 -5.97 1.43
N ILE A 313 -20.15 -6.64 1.76
CA ILE A 313 -19.61 -6.64 3.13
C ILE A 313 -19.22 -5.20 3.54
N ALA A 314 -18.53 -4.46 2.68
CA ALA A 314 -18.13 -3.09 2.97
C ALA A 314 -19.35 -2.15 3.14
N ALA A 315 -20.37 -2.28 2.28
CA ALA A 315 -21.60 -1.48 2.39
C ALA A 315 -22.38 -1.80 3.68
N THR A 316 -22.49 -3.08 4.04
CA THR A 316 -23.16 -3.51 5.27
C THR A 316 -22.41 -3.03 6.52
N VAL A 317 -21.09 -3.20 6.56
CA VAL A 317 -20.27 -2.73 7.68
C VAL A 317 -20.29 -1.21 7.80
N ALA A 318 -20.26 -0.47 6.68
CA ALA A 318 -20.39 0.98 6.69
C ALA A 318 -21.76 1.46 7.22
N LYS A 319 -22.81 0.64 7.10
CA LYS A 319 -24.14 0.90 7.66
C LYS A 319 -24.23 0.54 9.14
N GLU A 320 -23.83 -0.66 9.53
CA GLU A 320 -24.02 -1.18 10.90
C GLU A 320 -22.94 -0.71 11.88
N CYS A 321 -21.72 -0.43 11.41
CA CYS A 321 -20.56 -0.07 12.24
C CYS A 321 -20.07 1.37 11.99
N PHE A 322 -20.90 2.26 11.41
CA PHE A 322 -20.50 3.61 10.96
C PHE A 322 -19.73 4.41 12.02
N LEU A 323 -20.18 4.36 13.28
CA LEU A 323 -19.59 5.12 14.39
C LEU A 323 -18.31 4.49 14.96
N ASN A 324 -18.00 3.24 14.58
CA ASN A 324 -16.81 2.51 15.02
C ASN A 324 -15.65 2.61 14.02
N LEU A 325 -15.91 2.99 12.77
CA LEU A 325 -14.90 3.00 11.72
C LEU A 325 -13.91 4.17 11.88
N GLU A 326 -12.68 3.84 12.29
CA GLU A 326 -11.55 4.78 12.35
C GLU A 326 -10.93 5.09 10.98
N ALA A 327 -11.17 4.22 9.99
CA ALA A 327 -10.65 4.32 8.64
C ALA A 327 -11.67 3.79 7.61
N PRO A 328 -11.59 4.20 6.34
CA PRO A 328 -12.36 3.59 5.26
C PRO A 328 -12.14 2.07 5.19
N VAL A 329 -13.20 1.33 4.84
CA VAL A 329 -13.12 -0.12 4.61
C VAL A 329 -12.32 -0.37 3.33
N GLU A 330 -11.16 -1.02 3.45
CA GLU A 330 -10.32 -1.32 2.30
C GLU A 330 -10.65 -2.66 1.64
N ARG A 331 -10.48 -2.72 0.32
CA ARG A 331 -10.83 -3.88 -0.50
C ARG A 331 -9.68 -4.26 -1.44
N VAL A 332 -8.92 -5.27 -1.03
CA VAL A 332 -7.73 -5.74 -1.77
C VAL A 332 -8.10 -6.97 -2.61
N CYS A 333 -8.61 -6.71 -3.81
CA CYS A 333 -9.20 -7.70 -4.69
C CYS A 333 -8.40 -7.91 -5.99
N GLY A 334 -8.84 -8.84 -6.83
CA GLY A 334 -8.44 -8.91 -8.24
C GLY A 334 -8.71 -7.60 -8.98
N TYR A 335 -7.95 -7.32 -10.05
CA TYR A 335 -8.22 -6.19 -10.93
C TYR A 335 -9.47 -6.43 -11.78
N ASP A 336 -10.06 -5.36 -12.33
CA ASP A 336 -11.18 -5.43 -13.29
C ASP A 336 -10.70 -5.82 -14.70
N ILE A 337 -9.99 -6.95 -14.78
CA ILE A 337 -9.57 -7.65 -16.00
C ILE A 337 -9.74 -9.16 -15.75
N HIS A 338 -9.70 -9.96 -16.82
CA HIS A 338 -9.67 -11.42 -16.65
C HIS A 338 -8.48 -11.86 -15.78
N PRO A 339 -8.64 -12.86 -14.89
CA PRO A 339 -7.66 -13.17 -13.84
C PRO A 339 -6.29 -13.54 -14.40
N ILE A 340 -5.27 -12.74 -14.05
CA ILE A 340 -3.85 -13.03 -14.30
C ILE A 340 -3.18 -13.36 -12.96
N PRO A 341 -2.90 -14.63 -12.64
CA PRO A 341 -2.46 -15.05 -11.30
C PRO A 341 -1.13 -14.46 -10.81
N HIS A 342 -0.33 -13.85 -11.70
CA HIS A 342 1.07 -13.54 -11.45
C HIS A 342 1.34 -12.17 -10.77
N ILE A 343 0.31 -11.36 -10.50
CA ILE A 343 0.45 -9.96 -10.03
C ILE A 343 -0.12 -9.71 -8.62
N MET A 344 -1.07 -10.53 -8.12
CA MET A 344 -1.76 -10.24 -6.86
C MET A 344 -0.84 -10.12 -5.62
N TYR A 345 0.21 -10.94 -5.52
CA TYR A 345 1.01 -11.01 -4.27
C TYR A 345 1.80 -9.72 -3.97
N ILE A 346 2.37 -9.09 -5.00
CA ILE A 346 3.11 -7.83 -4.85
C ILE A 346 2.14 -6.70 -4.49
N LYS A 347 0.96 -6.66 -5.12
CA LYS A 347 -0.08 -5.67 -4.83
C LYS A 347 -0.59 -5.80 -3.40
N LEU A 348 -0.80 -7.03 -2.90
CA LEU A 348 -1.29 -7.27 -1.54
C LEU A 348 -0.32 -6.73 -0.48
N PHE A 349 0.98 -7.01 -0.63
CA PHE A 349 1.98 -6.59 0.35
C PHE A 349 2.23 -5.06 0.30
N LEU A 350 2.25 -4.46 -0.89
CA LEU A 350 2.41 -3.01 -1.05
C LEU A 350 1.17 -2.24 -0.57
N LEU A 351 -0.05 -2.73 -0.85
CA LEU A 351 -1.27 -2.13 -0.32
C LEU A 351 -1.43 -2.36 1.18
N PHE A 352 -1.00 -3.50 1.71
CA PHE A 352 -1.03 -3.73 3.16
C PHE A 352 -0.09 -2.77 3.89
N ILE A 353 1.16 -2.61 3.45
CA ILE A 353 2.05 -1.57 3.99
C ILE A 353 1.45 -0.17 3.78
N SER A 354 0.87 0.11 2.61
CA SER A 354 0.24 1.40 2.35
C SER A 354 -1.05 1.64 3.15
N PHE A 355 -1.71 0.64 3.70
CA PHE A 355 -2.93 0.76 4.51
C PHE A 355 -2.64 0.76 6.00
N VAL A 356 -1.64 -0.03 6.41
CA VAL A 356 -1.26 -0.25 7.80
C VAL A 356 -0.20 0.76 8.27
N ASN A 357 0.69 1.20 7.36
CA ASN A 357 1.70 2.22 7.62
C ASN A 357 1.45 3.54 6.86
N SER A 358 0.27 3.74 6.23
CA SER A 358 -0.18 5.13 6.00
C SER A 358 -0.80 5.66 7.28
N ASP A 359 0.06 6.29 8.09
CA ASP A 359 -0.43 7.40 8.87
C ASP A 359 -1.06 8.41 7.91
N ILE A 360 -2.23 8.92 8.28
CA ILE A 360 -2.96 9.95 7.53
C ILE A 360 -2.01 11.12 7.28
N PRO A 361 -1.80 11.58 6.02
CA PRO A 361 -0.89 12.68 5.73
C PRO A 361 -1.29 13.92 6.53
N LEU A 362 -0.50 14.24 7.56
CA LEU A 362 -0.83 15.30 8.51
C LEU A 362 -0.65 16.67 7.87
N ASP A 363 -1.59 17.56 8.15
CA ASP A 363 -1.50 18.95 7.75
C ASP A 363 -0.31 19.64 8.42
N ILE A 364 0.33 20.52 7.65
CA ILE A 364 1.43 21.35 8.12
C ILE A 364 0.83 22.67 8.64
N PRO A 365 1.20 23.15 9.84
CA PRO A 365 0.71 24.42 10.34
C PRO A 365 1.24 25.58 9.48
N SER A 366 0.35 26.48 9.06
CA SER A 366 0.68 27.61 8.18
C SER A 366 0.83 28.92 8.97
N PHE A 367 1.83 29.73 8.60
CA PHE A 367 2.10 31.05 9.18
C PHE A 367 2.46 32.06 8.10
N SER A 368 2.09 33.32 8.30
CA SER A 368 2.42 34.43 7.40
C SER A 368 3.54 35.30 7.96
N ILE A 369 4.53 35.65 7.13
CA ILE A 369 5.70 36.44 7.49
C ILE A 369 5.73 37.72 6.64
N ASP A 370 5.58 38.89 7.26
CA ASP A 370 5.77 40.17 6.57
C ASP A 370 7.26 40.56 6.57
N LEU A 371 7.85 40.66 5.38
CA LEU A 371 9.24 41.05 5.18
C LEU A 371 9.49 42.56 5.34
N ASP A 372 8.44 43.37 5.50
CA ASP A 372 8.57 44.80 5.78
C ASP A 372 8.47 45.13 7.28
N LEU A 373 8.07 44.16 8.11
CA LEU A 373 8.27 44.24 9.57
C LEU A 373 9.77 44.33 9.90
N ASN A 374 10.05 44.95 11.05
CA ASN A 374 11.38 44.97 11.65
C ASN A 374 11.88 43.52 11.79
N PRO A 375 13.08 43.17 11.29
CA PRO A 375 13.64 41.82 11.36
C PRO A 375 13.61 41.19 12.76
N ILE A 376 13.75 42.02 13.80
CA ILE A 376 13.74 41.60 15.21
C ILE A 376 12.36 41.05 15.62
N ASP A 377 11.28 41.49 14.97
CA ASP A 377 9.90 41.14 15.35
C ASP A 377 9.29 40.03 14.47
N ARG A 378 9.81 39.79 13.26
CA ARG A 378 9.26 38.85 12.25
C ARG A 378 8.98 37.44 12.77
N TRP A 379 9.86 36.93 13.63
CA TRP A 379 9.82 35.55 14.12
C TRP A 379 9.11 35.41 15.49
N SER A 380 8.75 36.53 16.12
CA SER A 380 8.26 36.60 17.50
C SER A 380 6.95 35.85 17.76
N THR A 381 6.08 35.74 16.77
CA THR A 381 4.77 35.06 16.87
C THR A 381 4.82 33.58 16.47
N ILE A 382 5.84 33.17 15.72
CA ILE A 382 5.96 31.82 15.14
C ILE A 382 6.79 30.94 16.06
N ILE A 383 8.00 31.38 16.39
CA ILE A 383 9.02 30.58 17.07
C ILE A 383 8.61 30.09 18.47
N PRO A 384 7.89 30.86 19.32
CA PRO A 384 7.45 30.36 20.62
C PRO A 384 6.60 29.09 20.57
N ASN A 385 5.83 28.87 19.50
CA ASN A 385 5.02 27.66 19.30
C ASN A 385 5.90 26.40 19.13
N PHE A 386 7.17 26.58 18.79
CA PHE A 386 8.15 25.52 18.52
C PHE A 386 9.30 25.50 19.53
N ALA A 387 9.25 26.29 20.61
CA ALA A 387 10.36 26.45 21.55
C ALA A 387 10.83 25.12 22.17
N GLN A 388 9.90 24.28 22.65
CA GLN A 388 10.24 22.97 23.21
C GLN A 388 10.90 22.03 22.18
N PRO A 389 10.30 21.72 21.01
CA PRO A 389 10.95 20.83 20.03
C PRO A 389 12.25 21.42 19.45
N LEU A 390 12.46 22.74 19.48
CA LEU A 390 13.73 23.37 19.11
C LEU A 390 14.85 23.03 20.09
N HIS A 391 14.59 23.13 21.40
CA HIS A 391 15.56 22.72 22.43
C HIS A 391 15.86 21.23 22.37
N GLU A 392 14.83 20.38 22.26
CA GLU A 392 14.98 18.93 22.05
C GLU A 392 15.86 18.61 20.83
N PHE A 393 15.77 19.39 19.74
CA PHE A 393 16.52 19.15 18.50
C PHE A 393 17.97 19.64 18.61
N ASN A 394 18.22 20.73 19.33
CA ASN A 394 19.56 21.22 19.63
C ASN A 394 20.35 20.22 20.48
N ASP A 395 19.72 19.64 21.50
CA ASP A 395 20.33 18.62 22.36
C ASP A 395 20.70 17.36 21.54
N GLU A 396 19.80 16.90 20.67
CA GLU A 396 20.04 15.76 19.77
C GLU A 396 21.19 16.04 18.78
N ILE A 397 21.24 17.26 18.20
CA ILE A 397 22.36 17.72 17.36
C ILE A 397 23.68 17.66 18.14
N ARG A 398 23.72 18.23 19.35
CA ARG A 398 24.92 18.29 20.20
C ARG A 398 25.39 16.91 20.63
N ALA A 399 24.48 15.93 20.74
CA ALA A 399 24.80 14.53 21.03
C ALA A 399 25.33 13.76 19.82
N GLN A 400 24.79 14.00 18.61
CA GLN A 400 25.14 13.23 17.41
C GLN A 400 26.30 13.80 16.58
N ILE A 401 26.56 15.10 16.64
CA ILE A 401 27.51 15.79 15.75
C ILE A 401 28.89 15.96 16.40
N PRO A 402 30.01 15.72 15.68
CA PRO A 402 31.36 15.93 16.23
C PRO A 402 31.59 17.36 16.74
N LYS A 403 32.28 17.49 17.88
CA LYS A 403 32.56 18.77 18.55
C LYS A 403 33.06 19.89 17.62
N VAL A 404 33.85 19.55 16.60
CA VAL A 404 34.39 20.50 15.62
C VAL A 404 33.31 21.36 14.92
N TYR A 405 32.08 20.86 14.76
CA TYR A 405 30.97 21.65 14.20
C TYR A 405 30.39 22.65 15.22
N ILE A 406 30.39 22.31 16.50
CA ILE A 406 30.01 23.22 17.60
C ILE A 406 31.04 24.34 17.67
N ASP A 407 32.34 24.00 17.67
CA ASP A 407 33.44 24.97 17.68
C ASP A 407 33.34 25.93 16.46
N VAL A 408 32.93 25.44 15.28
CA VAL A 408 32.68 26.29 14.09
C VAL A 408 31.47 27.19 14.26
N ALA A 409 30.36 26.69 14.79
CA ALA A 409 29.15 27.49 14.98
C ALA A 409 29.40 28.64 16.00
N GLU A 410 30.22 28.41 17.02
CA GLU A 410 30.72 29.45 17.94
C GLU A 410 31.60 30.49 17.23
N ILE A 411 32.50 30.08 16.32
CA ILE A 411 33.32 30.99 15.51
C ILE A 411 32.47 31.83 14.54
N VAL A 412 31.42 31.24 13.93
CA VAL A 412 30.50 31.96 13.04
C VAL A 412 29.63 32.93 13.84
N ALA A 413 29.09 32.50 14.98
CA ALA A 413 28.27 33.36 15.84
C ALA A 413 29.04 34.55 16.41
N THR A 414 30.31 34.38 16.79
CA THR A 414 31.18 35.49 17.23
C THR A 414 31.62 36.43 16.10
N ARG A 415 31.27 36.13 14.84
CA ARG A 415 31.61 36.94 13.66
C ARG A 415 30.38 37.22 12.77
N LEU A 416 29.17 37.14 13.32
CA LEU A 416 27.92 37.22 12.56
C LEU A 416 27.84 38.51 11.72
N ASP A 417 28.17 39.66 12.32
CA ASP A 417 28.22 40.99 11.67
C ASP A 417 29.06 41.03 10.38
N ASN A 418 30.11 40.19 10.30
CA ASN A 418 31.05 40.16 9.18
C ASN A 418 30.71 39.12 8.10
N HIS A 419 29.71 38.24 8.35
CA HIS A 419 29.40 37.09 7.48
C HIS A 419 27.93 37.00 7.07
N ILE A 420 27.01 37.58 7.84
CA ILE A 420 25.56 37.55 7.59
C ILE A 420 25.09 38.99 7.32
N PRO A 421 24.67 39.32 6.08
CA PRO A 421 24.19 40.66 5.77
C PRO A 421 22.82 40.92 6.42
N GLN A 422 22.56 42.19 6.73
CA GLN A 422 21.22 42.65 7.07
C GLN A 422 20.24 42.44 5.89
N PRO A 423 18.96 42.08 6.13
CA PRO A 423 18.27 41.98 7.42
C PRO A 423 18.44 40.63 8.16
N TYR A 424 19.07 39.64 7.55
CA TYR A 424 19.09 38.26 8.05
C TYR A 424 19.83 38.10 9.38
N HIS A 425 20.82 38.96 9.61
CA HIS A 425 21.54 39.09 10.87
C HIS A 425 20.59 39.22 12.07
N ASP A 426 19.66 40.17 12.00
CA ASP A 426 18.74 40.49 13.09
C ASP A 426 17.65 39.41 13.26
N GLU A 427 17.30 38.68 12.18
CA GLU A 427 16.43 37.51 12.26
C GLU A 427 17.05 36.39 13.14
N PHE A 428 18.36 36.12 13.04
CA PHE A 428 19.05 35.17 13.91
C PHE A 428 18.98 35.56 15.40
N TYR A 429 19.21 36.84 15.70
CA TYR A 429 19.11 37.36 17.08
C TYR A 429 17.69 37.32 17.61
N SER A 430 16.68 37.58 16.77
CA SER A 430 15.25 37.42 17.11
C SER A 430 14.93 36.00 17.55
N ILE A 431 15.28 35.02 16.72
CA ILE A 431 15.02 33.59 16.97
C ILE A 431 15.72 33.14 18.26
N ALA A 432 17.01 33.46 18.43
CA ALA A 432 17.78 33.10 19.61
C ALA A 432 17.16 33.68 20.90
N ARG A 433 16.75 34.96 20.86
CA ARG A 433 16.13 35.65 22.00
C ARG A 433 14.74 35.10 22.32
N ALA A 434 13.93 34.76 21.32
CA ALA A 434 12.56 34.29 21.49
C ALA A 434 12.45 32.99 22.31
N ILE A 435 13.47 32.12 22.27
CA ILE A 435 13.50 30.83 22.98
C ILE A 435 14.58 30.72 24.05
N SER A 436 15.30 31.81 24.34
CA SER A 436 16.45 31.85 25.27
C SER A 436 17.55 30.83 24.93
N MET A 437 17.87 30.66 23.63
CA MET A 437 18.92 29.76 23.15
C MET A 437 20.18 30.55 22.73
N PRO A 438 21.41 30.03 22.94
CA PRO A 438 22.62 30.69 22.46
C PRO A 438 22.60 30.91 20.94
N LEU A 439 23.14 32.05 20.47
CA LEU A 439 23.20 32.38 19.04
C LEU A 439 23.96 31.33 18.22
N ALA A 440 25.03 30.75 18.79
CA ALA A 440 25.79 29.65 18.20
C ALA A 440 24.94 28.42 17.89
N ASP A 441 23.91 28.16 18.68
CA ASP A 441 23.07 26.96 18.54
C ASP A 441 22.05 27.16 17.41
N ILE A 442 21.51 28.37 17.24
CA ILE A 442 20.70 28.71 16.05
C ILE A 442 21.53 28.65 14.76
N VAL A 443 22.78 29.14 14.80
CA VAL A 443 23.72 29.01 13.68
C VAL A 443 24.02 27.54 13.38
N LEU A 444 24.24 26.71 14.40
CA LEU A 444 24.47 25.27 14.26
C LEU A 444 23.25 24.57 13.62
N ILE A 445 22.03 24.87 14.09
CA ILE A 445 20.77 24.34 13.52
C ILE A 445 20.65 24.66 12.03
N ASN A 446 20.91 25.91 11.63
CA ASN A 446 20.85 26.32 10.21
C ASN A 446 21.90 25.60 9.35
N LEU A 447 23.12 25.40 9.87
CA LEU A 447 24.16 24.62 9.18
C LEU A 447 23.77 23.14 9.07
N VAL A 448 23.19 22.54 10.10
CA VAL A 448 22.78 21.13 10.09
C VAL A 448 21.73 20.86 9.01
N TYR A 449 20.76 21.76 8.83
CA TYR A 449 19.73 21.65 7.80
C TYR A 449 20.26 21.57 6.35
N GLU A 450 21.49 21.99 6.11
CA GLU A 450 22.14 21.91 4.79
C GLU A 450 23.05 20.69 4.63
N LEU A 451 23.63 20.21 5.73
CA LEU A 451 24.79 19.31 5.71
C LEU A 451 24.43 17.82 5.91
N ARG A 452 23.18 17.49 6.24
CA ARG A 452 22.71 16.11 6.53
C ARG A 452 21.34 15.73 5.92
N THR A 453 21.01 16.25 4.74
CA THR A 453 19.72 15.96 4.09
C THR A 453 19.80 14.83 3.07
N PHE A 454 18.79 13.95 3.10
CA PHE A 454 18.55 12.98 2.04
C PHE A 454 17.30 13.39 1.29
N CYS A 455 17.40 13.79 0.03
CA CYS A 455 16.28 14.38 -0.70
C CYS A 455 15.96 13.56 -1.95
N THR A 456 14.69 13.50 -2.32
CA THR A 456 14.27 13.12 -3.67
C THR A 456 13.43 14.24 -4.24
N SER A 457 13.83 14.79 -5.38
CA SER A 457 13.10 15.84 -6.10
C SER A 457 12.87 15.42 -7.54
N LEU A 458 11.75 15.82 -8.11
CA LEU A 458 11.38 15.48 -9.48
C LEU A 458 10.68 16.64 -10.19
N LEU A 459 10.86 16.70 -11.51
CA LEU A 459 10.16 17.58 -12.42
C LEU A 459 9.43 16.73 -13.46
N VAL A 460 8.14 16.98 -13.68
CA VAL A 460 7.30 16.23 -14.63
C VAL A 460 6.56 17.21 -15.52
N ARG A 461 6.80 17.14 -16.84
CA ARG A 461 6.02 17.87 -17.84
C ARG A 461 4.71 17.14 -18.11
N THR A 462 3.58 17.80 -17.85
CA THR A 462 2.25 17.29 -18.16
C THR A 462 1.93 17.43 -19.65
N LEU A 463 0.89 16.74 -20.13
CA LEU A 463 0.39 16.92 -21.51
C LEU A 463 -0.13 18.35 -21.78
N ASN A 464 -0.55 19.07 -20.75
CA ASN A 464 -0.99 20.47 -20.87
C ASN A 464 0.20 21.44 -20.98
N GLY A 465 1.43 20.93 -20.97
CA GLY A 465 2.66 21.70 -21.05
C GLY A 465 3.19 22.20 -19.71
N THR A 466 2.35 22.24 -18.65
CA THR A 466 2.76 22.66 -17.31
C THR A 466 3.80 21.70 -16.70
N ILE A 467 4.69 22.23 -15.87
CA ILE A 467 5.75 21.46 -15.20
C ILE A 467 5.43 21.39 -13.71
N ILE A 468 5.13 20.19 -13.23
CA ILE A 468 4.93 19.90 -11.81
C ILE A 468 6.27 19.58 -11.17
N HIS A 469 6.55 20.21 -10.02
CA HIS A 469 7.75 19.99 -9.21
C HIS A 469 7.37 19.26 -7.91
N GLY A 470 7.80 18.01 -7.77
CA GLY A 470 7.56 17.19 -6.59
C GLY A 470 8.81 16.98 -5.74
N ARG A 471 8.64 16.78 -4.42
CA ARG A 471 9.73 16.53 -3.49
C ARG A 471 9.32 15.64 -2.31
N ASN A 472 10.19 14.71 -1.92
CA ASN A 472 10.32 14.22 -0.54
C ASN A 472 11.58 14.84 0.09
N LEU A 473 11.41 15.53 1.23
CA LEU A 473 12.54 15.89 2.08
C LEU A 473 12.71 14.79 3.12
N ASP A 474 13.86 14.13 3.14
CA ASP A 474 14.22 13.16 4.18
C ASP A 474 15.42 13.70 5.00
N PHE A 475 15.44 13.36 6.30
CA PHE A 475 16.45 13.84 7.23
C PHE A 475 16.87 12.73 8.20
N ASP A 476 18.18 12.43 8.28
CA ASP A 476 18.66 11.27 9.03
C ASP A 476 18.70 11.50 10.56
N ILE A 477 18.95 12.73 11.01
CA ILE A 477 18.82 13.14 12.42
C ILE A 477 17.33 13.30 12.78
N ASN A 478 16.81 12.38 13.60
CA ASN A 478 15.53 12.46 14.30
C ASN A 478 14.36 13.06 13.49
N ALA A 479 13.98 12.36 12.42
CA ALA A 479 12.88 12.75 11.54
C ALA A 479 11.55 13.04 12.28
N ALA A 480 11.25 12.32 13.37
CA ALA A 480 10.04 12.54 14.16
C ALA A 480 9.99 13.94 14.80
N LEU A 481 11.13 14.45 15.27
CA LEU A 481 11.24 15.78 15.85
C LEU A 481 11.19 16.87 14.78
N LEU A 482 11.80 16.64 13.61
CA LEU A 482 11.74 17.59 12.50
C LEU A 482 10.34 17.75 11.90
N ARG A 483 9.53 16.69 11.89
CA ARG A 483 8.10 16.79 11.56
C ARG A 483 7.36 17.76 12.49
N ARG A 484 7.67 17.77 13.80
CA ARG A 484 7.12 18.72 14.80
C ARG A 484 7.64 20.15 14.61
N LEU A 485 8.76 20.34 13.93
CA LEU A 485 9.35 21.64 13.60
C LEU A 485 8.96 22.17 12.21
N THR A 486 8.23 21.38 11.42
CA THR A 486 7.85 21.73 10.04
C THR A 486 6.64 22.66 10.04
N PHE A 487 6.73 23.77 9.31
CA PHE A 487 5.62 24.70 9.08
C PHE A 487 5.62 25.22 7.63
N HIS A 488 4.48 25.73 7.16
CA HIS A 488 4.31 26.35 5.85
C HIS A 488 4.35 27.87 6.02
N GLY A 489 5.40 28.50 5.51
CA GLY A 489 5.62 29.94 5.61
C GLY A 489 5.17 30.66 4.33
N THR A 490 4.23 31.59 4.46
CA THR A 490 3.83 32.52 3.40
C THR A 490 4.50 33.87 3.63
N PHE A 491 5.51 34.18 2.83
CA PHE A 491 6.29 35.42 2.93
C PHE A 491 5.71 36.48 1.99
N PHE A 492 5.46 37.67 2.51
CA PHE A 492 4.85 38.78 1.75
C PHE A 492 5.46 40.13 2.15
N ARG A 493 5.05 41.20 1.47
CA ARG A 493 5.46 42.58 1.78
C ARG A 493 4.23 43.47 1.87
N THR A 494 4.00 44.10 3.02
CA THR A 494 2.91 45.09 3.17
C THR A 494 3.07 46.31 2.24
N SER A 495 4.30 46.67 1.87
CA SER A 495 4.61 47.70 0.86
C SER A 495 4.35 47.27 -0.59
N ASN A 496 4.25 45.96 -0.87
CA ASN A 496 4.01 45.43 -2.21
C ASN A 496 3.11 44.19 -2.17
N LEU A 497 1.80 44.42 -2.24
CA LEU A 497 0.76 43.38 -2.20
C LEU A 497 0.81 42.37 -3.36
N THR A 498 1.63 42.59 -4.40
CA THR A 498 1.85 41.60 -5.48
C THR A 498 3.09 40.73 -5.25
N PHE A 499 3.90 41.05 -4.24
CA PHE A 499 5.04 40.25 -3.84
C PHE A 499 4.62 39.26 -2.75
N GLN A 500 4.59 37.97 -3.12
CA GLN A 500 4.40 36.85 -2.21
C GLN A 500 5.23 35.65 -2.70
N TYR A 501 5.76 34.88 -1.77
CA TYR A 501 6.25 33.53 -2.02
C TYR A 501 5.96 32.60 -0.85
N GLU A 502 6.00 31.31 -1.08
CA GLU A 502 5.73 30.28 -0.10
C GLU A 502 6.94 29.36 0.08
N SER A 503 7.10 28.81 1.29
CA SER A 503 8.10 27.80 1.57
C SER A 503 7.62 26.80 2.60
N ILE A 504 7.98 25.53 2.44
CA ILE A 504 7.95 24.57 3.55
C ILE A 504 9.26 24.72 4.32
N HIS A 505 9.16 24.96 5.62
CA HIS A 505 10.20 25.55 6.44
C HIS A 505 10.33 24.81 7.77
N PHE A 506 11.50 24.95 8.41
CA PHE A 506 11.71 24.51 9.79
C PHE A 506 11.74 25.71 10.72
N ALA A 507 11.12 25.59 11.89
CA ALA A 507 11.33 26.54 12.97
C ALA A 507 12.83 26.55 13.35
N GLY A 508 13.35 27.74 13.65
CA GLY A 508 14.79 27.96 13.90
C GLY A 508 15.66 28.08 12.64
N SER A 509 15.22 27.60 11.48
CA SER A 509 15.84 27.95 10.20
C SER A 509 15.48 29.39 9.81
N ILE A 510 16.32 30.04 8.99
CA ILE A 510 15.89 31.13 8.10
C ILE A 510 16.00 30.77 6.60
N GLY A 511 16.65 29.64 6.30
CA GLY A 511 16.98 29.20 4.95
C GLY A 511 15.85 28.45 4.26
N LEU A 512 15.67 28.76 2.98
CA LEU A 512 14.61 28.18 2.16
C LEU A 512 15.09 26.87 1.52
N LEU A 513 14.38 25.77 1.78
CA LEU A 513 14.70 24.46 1.18
C LEU A 513 13.75 24.08 0.04
N THR A 514 12.44 24.29 0.22
CA THR A 514 11.37 23.94 -0.74
C THR A 514 10.46 25.15 -0.89
N SER A 515 10.52 25.85 -2.01
CA SER A 515 9.80 27.12 -2.14
C SER A 515 9.26 27.39 -3.53
N LEU A 516 8.18 28.16 -3.54
CA LEU A 516 7.36 28.49 -4.70
C LEU A 516 7.11 30.00 -4.72
N ARG A 517 7.47 30.65 -5.82
CA ARG A 517 7.03 32.01 -6.12
C ARG A 517 6.05 31.96 -7.28
N GLN A 518 4.77 32.13 -6.95
CA GLN A 518 3.65 31.94 -7.85
C GLN A 518 3.79 32.75 -9.15
N GLY A 519 3.75 32.07 -10.31
CA GLY A 519 3.87 32.70 -11.63
C GLY A 519 5.29 33.12 -12.02
N TYR A 520 6.31 32.79 -11.22
CA TYR A 520 7.72 33.08 -11.50
C TYR A 520 8.55 31.80 -11.58
N PHE A 521 8.67 31.06 -10.48
CA PHE A 521 9.46 29.83 -10.40
C PHE A 521 9.23 29.05 -9.10
N SER A 522 9.64 27.78 -9.09
CA SER A 522 9.79 26.98 -7.87
C SER A 522 11.20 26.41 -7.78
N PHE A 523 11.66 26.10 -6.57
CA PHE A 523 12.94 25.40 -6.37
C PHE A 523 12.93 24.42 -5.21
N SER A 524 13.85 23.45 -5.29
CA SER A 524 14.24 22.57 -4.19
C SER A 524 15.75 22.32 -4.18
N ILE A 525 16.31 22.09 -2.99
CA ILE A 525 17.73 21.79 -2.77
C ILE A 525 17.91 20.34 -2.35
N ASN A 526 18.82 19.62 -3.01
CA ASN A 526 19.30 18.31 -2.56
C ASN A 526 20.79 18.40 -2.21
N GLN A 527 21.20 17.87 -1.06
CA GLN A 527 22.62 17.76 -0.73
C GLN A 527 23.34 16.83 -1.71
N ARG A 528 24.50 17.24 -2.21
CA ARG A 528 25.32 16.42 -3.12
C ARG A 528 26.39 15.64 -2.37
N GLN A 529 26.26 14.30 -2.34
CA GLN A 529 27.21 13.43 -1.68
C GLN A 529 28.42 13.14 -2.59
N ILE A 530 29.58 13.69 -2.22
CA ILE A 530 30.86 13.42 -2.89
C ILE A 530 31.62 12.38 -2.05
N SER A 531 32.18 11.35 -2.71
CA SER A 531 32.82 10.16 -2.09
C SER A 531 34.09 10.40 -1.27
N ASN A 532 34.43 11.65 -0.93
CA ASN A 532 35.71 12.01 -0.33
C ASN A 532 35.65 11.99 1.20
N LYS A 533 36.48 11.16 1.85
CA LYS A 533 36.49 10.88 3.30
C LYS A 533 36.72 12.10 4.21
N HIS A 534 37.12 13.24 3.65
CA HIS A 534 37.45 14.48 4.37
C HIS A 534 36.54 15.68 3.99
N TRP A 535 35.34 15.43 3.45
CA TRP A 535 34.41 16.49 3.03
C TRP A 535 34.11 17.52 4.15
N TRP A 536 34.05 17.08 5.41
CA TRP A 536 33.84 17.93 6.59
C TRP A 536 35.01 18.87 6.88
N MET A 537 36.26 18.45 6.63
CA MET A 537 37.43 19.35 6.69
C MET A 537 37.33 20.42 5.61
N ASN A 538 36.84 20.06 4.43
CA ASN A 538 36.59 21.05 3.37
C ASN A 538 35.48 22.03 3.77
N ALA A 539 34.36 21.54 4.35
CA ALA A 539 33.28 22.37 4.93
C ALA A 539 33.86 23.43 5.89
N LEU A 540 34.62 22.96 6.89
CA LEU A 540 35.38 23.76 7.85
C LEU A 540 36.20 24.87 7.17
N MET A 541 37.03 24.49 6.19
CA MET A 541 37.97 25.41 5.54
C MET A 541 37.28 26.52 4.74
N SER A 542 36.07 26.32 4.19
CA SER A 542 35.36 27.40 3.49
C SER A 542 34.62 28.35 4.41
N ILE A 543 34.21 27.89 5.60
CA ILE A 543 33.67 28.77 6.65
C ILE A 543 34.81 29.65 7.19
N LEU A 544 36.02 29.10 7.28
CA LEU A 544 37.23 29.85 7.66
C LEU A 544 37.78 30.75 6.52
N HIS A 545 37.59 30.39 5.25
CA HIS A 545 38.03 31.17 4.07
C HIS A 545 36.95 32.13 3.52
N LEU A 546 36.31 32.92 4.39
CA LEU A 546 35.88 34.34 4.25
C LEU A 546 35.22 34.89 2.94
N HIS A 547 34.96 34.12 1.88
CA HIS A 547 34.47 34.60 0.56
C HIS A 547 33.36 33.72 -0.05
N SER A 548 32.73 32.83 0.72
CA SER A 548 31.63 31.97 0.25
C SER A 548 30.37 32.20 1.09
N MET A 549 29.21 32.27 0.44
CA MET A 549 27.95 32.58 1.10
C MET A 549 27.29 31.29 1.63
N PRO A 550 26.79 31.27 2.88
CA PRO A 550 25.93 30.20 3.37
C PRO A 550 24.66 30.08 2.53
N LEU A 551 24.20 28.85 2.30
CA LEU A 551 23.12 28.56 1.37
C LEU A 551 21.76 29.07 1.90
N PHE A 552 21.56 29.07 3.22
CA PHE A 552 20.38 29.59 3.90
C PHE A 552 20.18 31.10 3.68
N ILE A 553 21.27 31.86 3.57
CA ILE A 553 21.20 33.30 3.24
C ILE A 553 21.00 33.48 1.74
N PHE A 554 21.74 32.72 0.92
CA PHE A 554 21.71 32.86 -0.53
C PHE A 554 20.32 32.55 -1.12
N THR A 555 19.65 31.53 -0.59
CA THR A 555 18.28 31.17 -0.98
C THR A 555 17.26 32.26 -0.63
N ARG A 556 17.33 32.84 0.57
CA ARG A 556 16.53 34.02 0.94
C ARG A 556 16.82 35.22 0.04
N PHE A 557 18.08 35.49 -0.29
CA PHE A 557 18.46 36.58 -1.19
C PHE A 557 17.83 36.45 -2.59
N ILE A 558 17.67 35.22 -3.10
CA ILE A 558 16.99 34.96 -4.38
C ILE A 558 15.49 35.28 -4.26
N PHE A 559 14.83 34.83 -3.19
CA PHE A 559 13.37 34.95 -3.05
C PHE A 559 12.91 36.33 -2.58
N ASP A 560 13.61 36.96 -1.62
CA ASP A 560 13.27 38.26 -1.04
C ASP A 560 13.43 39.43 -2.04
N ASN A 561 14.05 39.19 -3.20
CA ASN A 561 14.23 40.15 -4.30
C ASN A 561 12.98 40.19 -5.22
N PRO A 562 12.22 41.30 -5.26
CA PRO A 562 11.00 41.39 -6.06
C PRO A 562 11.22 41.35 -7.57
N PHE A 563 12.43 41.62 -8.07
CA PHE A 563 12.73 41.67 -9.50
C PHE A 563 13.37 40.38 -10.06
N MET A 564 13.58 39.36 -9.23
CA MET A 564 14.19 38.09 -9.62
C MET A 564 13.35 37.36 -10.69
N SER A 565 13.89 37.18 -11.90
CA SER A 565 13.29 36.28 -12.91
C SER A 565 13.86 34.86 -12.80
N TYR A 566 13.22 33.88 -13.47
CA TYR A 566 13.75 32.51 -13.56
C TYR A 566 15.19 32.47 -14.13
N LYS A 567 15.51 33.33 -15.11
CA LYS A 567 16.84 33.36 -15.74
C LYS A 567 17.90 33.96 -14.81
N ASP A 568 17.55 35.02 -14.10
CA ASP A 568 18.47 35.65 -13.12
C ASP A 568 18.74 34.71 -11.95
N MET A 569 17.70 34.01 -11.50
CA MET A 569 17.80 32.97 -10.48
C MET A 569 18.73 31.82 -10.92
N VAL A 570 18.53 31.26 -12.12
CA VAL A 570 19.42 30.22 -12.67
C VAL A 570 20.87 30.73 -12.74
N TYR A 571 21.10 31.93 -13.29
CA TYR A 571 22.44 32.50 -13.41
C TYR A 571 23.13 32.70 -12.04
N ALA A 572 22.39 33.18 -11.03
CA ALA A 572 22.90 33.27 -9.67
C ALA A 572 23.23 31.88 -9.10
N LEU A 573 22.33 30.91 -9.27
CA LEU A 573 22.52 29.53 -8.81
C LEU A 573 23.71 28.82 -9.47
N GLU A 574 24.14 29.22 -10.67
CA GLU A 574 25.32 28.66 -11.35
C GLU A 574 26.64 29.33 -10.94
N THR A 575 26.62 30.63 -10.66
CA THR A 575 27.83 31.44 -10.49
C THR A 575 28.27 31.65 -9.04
N GLN A 576 27.34 31.61 -8.07
CA GLN A 576 27.66 31.94 -6.68
C GLN A 576 28.65 30.95 -6.04
N HIS A 577 29.61 31.44 -5.24
CA HIS A 577 30.48 30.61 -4.42
C HIS A 577 29.75 30.09 -3.16
N LEU A 578 29.67 28.76 -3.03
CA LEU A 578 28.88 28.05 -2.02
C LEU A 578 29.75 27.27 -1.04
N ILE A 579 29.32 27.22 0.22
CA ILE A 579 30.03 26.49 1.28
C ILE A 579 29.92 24.96 1.10
N ALA A 580 28.88 24.43 0.45
CA ALA A 580 28.68 23.00 0.22
C ALA A 580 28.38 22.66 -1.25
N PRO A 581 28.71 21.44 -1.73
CA PRO A 581 28.21 20.94 -3.01
C PRO A 581 26.72 20.59 -2.88
N VAL A 582 25.92 20.95 -3.89
CA VAL A 582 24.46 20.81 -3.88
C VAL A 582 23.92 20.52 -5.28
N TYR A 583 22.68 20.06 -5.35
CA TYR A 583 21.85 20.17 -6.55
C TYR A 583 20.74 21.20 -6.30
N PHE A 584 20.50 22.07 -7.26
CA PHE A 584 19.28 22.85 -7.33
C PHE A 584 18.36 22.25 -8.39
N ILE A 585 17.11 22.00 -8.03
CA ILE A 585 16.08 21.57 -8.96
C ILE A 585 15.11 22.74 -9.09
N VAL A 586 14.91 23.24 -10.31
CA VAL A 586 14.19 24.51 -10.57
C VAL A 586 13.26 24.38 -11.77
N THR A 587 12.17 25.15 -11.79
CA THR A 587 11.31 25.30 -12.98
C THR A 587 10.51 26.61 -12.96
N ASP A 588 10.22 27.13 -14.16
CA ASP A 588 9.25 28.23 -14.40
C ASP A 588 7.79 27.76 -14.34
N GLY A 589 7.53 26.44 -14.35
CA GLY A 589 6.18 25.85 -14.35
C GLY A 589 5.54 25.68 -15.73
N HIS A 590 6.22 26.10 -16.80
CA HIS A 590 5.69 26.13 -18.16
C HIS A 590 6.71 25.57 -19.18
N SER A 591 7.77 26.32 -19.46
CA SER A 591 8.67 26.04 -20.59
C SER A 591 9.94 25.34 -20.14
N SER A 592 10.50 25.73 -19.00
CA SER A 592 11.84 25.38 -18.55
C SER A 592 11.81 24.73 -17.17
N GLY A 593 12.51 23.60 -17.05
CA GLY A 593 12.92 23.03 -15.78
C GLY A 593 14.33 22.48 -15.91
N MET A 594 15.12 22.50 -14.84
CA MET A 594 16.47 21.94 -14.87
C MET A 594 16.97 21.45 -13.50
N ILE A 595 17.99 20.61 -13.54
CA ILE A 595 18.83 20.24 -12.39
C ILE A 595 20.19 20.91 -12.58
N ILE A 596 20.59 21.80 -11.67
CA ILE A 596 21.90 22.45 -11.65
C ILE A 596 22.81 21.68 -10.69
N THR A 597 23.80 20.95 -11.22
CA THR A 597 24.77 20.21 -10.41
C THR A 597 25.94 21.11 -9.99
N ARG A 598 26.03 21.45 -8.70
CA ARG A 598 27.05 22.37 -8.16
C ARG A 598 28.16 21.66 -7.38
N ASN A 599 29.39 22.03 -7.72
CA ASN A 599 30.48 22.10 -6.76
C ASN A 599 30.45 23.46 -6.05
N ARG A 600 31.24 23.57 -4.97
CA ARG A 600 31.40 24.79 -4.16
C ARG A 600 31.72 26.04 -4.99
N LEU A 601 32.66 25.94 -5.92
CA LEU A 601 33.18 27.07 -6.69
C LEU A 601 32.61 27.17 -8.12
N ASN A 602 31.98 26.13 -8.65
CA ASN A 602 31.49 26.11 -10.03
C ASN A 602 30.25 25.21 -10.24
N SER A 603 29.48 25.51 -11.28
CA SER A 603 28.56 24.56 -11.90
C SER A 603 29.35 23.51 -12.71
N ILE A 604 28.86 22.26 -12.72
CA ILE A 604 29.49 21.14 -13.40
C ILE A 604 28.68 20.73 -14.63
N TYR A 605 27.38 20.50 -14.42
CA TYR A 605 26.51 19.91 -15.41
C TYR A 605 25.04 20.30 -15.12
N PRO A 606 24.47 21.26 -15.88
CA PRO A 606 23.04 21.50 -15.91
C PRO A 606 22.33 20.46 -16.79
N ILE A 607 21.23 19.90 -16.32
CA ILE A 607 20.34 19.02 -17.10
C ILE A 607 19.02 19.73 -17.35
N GLU A 608 18.63 19.94 -18.60
CA GLU A 608 17.32 20.51 -18.94
C GLU A 608 16.21 19.43 -19.01
N LEU A 609 14.99 19.82 -18.63
CA LEU A 609 13.81 18.97 -18.62
C LEU A 609 13.27 18.73 -20.04
N ASN A 610 13.42 17.49 -20.51
CA ASN A 610 12.70 16.98 -21.67
C ASN A 610 11.26 16.60 -21.28
N SER A 611 11.06 15.40 -20.72
CA SER A 611 9.77 14.88 -20.24
C SER A 611 9.70 14.83 -18.71
N THR A 612 10.63 14.12 -18.08
CA THR A 612 10.73 13.93 -16.63
C THR A 612 12.20 13.99 -16.19
N LEU A 613 12.45 14.59 -15.03
CA LEU A 613 13.75 14.54 -14.34
C LEU A 613 13.55 14.08 -12.91
N VAL A 614 14.47 13.27 -12.38
CA VAL A 614 14.53 12.86 -10.98
C VAL A 614 15.95 13.10 -10.47
N GLN A 615 16.09 13.74 -9.31
CA GLN A 615 17.36 13.97 -8.65
C GLN A 615 17.26 13.52 -7.19
N THR A 616 18.25 12.75 -6.75
CA THR A 616 18.44 12.38 -5.33
C THR A 616 19.71 13.06 -4.80
N ASN A 617 20.49 12.40 -3.94
CA ASN A 617 21.74 12.92 -3.39
C ASN A 617 22.99 12.53 -4.21
N TYR A 618 22.82 11.74 -5.27
CA TYR A 618 23.90 11.15 -6.07
C TYR A 618 23.96 11.74 -7.48
N ASP A 619 25.17 11.76 -8.05
CA ASP A 619 25.38 12.30 -9.40
C ASP A 619 24.60 11.47 -10.43
N HIS A 620 23.96 12.14 -11.38
CA HIS A 620 23.10 11.52 -12.40
C HIS A 620 23.86 10.68 -13.44
N TRP A 621 25.18 10.84 -13.52
CA TRP A 621 26.07 10.00 -14.35
C TRP A 621 26.63 8.78 -13.59
N LEU A 622 26.22 8.55 -12.34
CA LEU A 622 26.56 7.37 -11.54
C LEU A 622 25.31 6.54 -11.27
N ASP A 623 25.46 5.22 -11.21
CA ASP A 623 24.40 4.31 -10.77
C ASP A 623 23.93 4.63 -9.33
N ASP A 624 22.68 4.31 -9.02
CA ASP A 624 22.16 4.34 -7.65
C ASP A 624 23.01 3.44 -6.73
N PRO A 625 23.39 3.91 -5.52
CA PRO A 625 24.00 3.03 -4.53
C PRO A 625 23.07 1.87 -4.20
N LEU A 626 23.62 0.66 -4.02
CA LEU A 626 22.84 -0.55 -3.71
C LEU A 626 21.97 -0.46 -2.44
N GLN A 627 22.15 0.57 -1.62
CA GLN A 627 21.42 0.84 -0.38
C GLN A 627 20.35 1.96 -0.54
N ASP A 628 20.37 2.72 -1.63
CA ASP A 628 19.43 3.80 -1.91
C ASP A 628 19.01 3.78 -3.40
N LEU A 629 17.86 3.16 -3.66
CA LEU A 629 17.28 3.02 -5.00
C LEU A 629 16.17 4.06 -5.29
N ARG A 630 16.10 5.16 -4.54
CA ARG A 630 15.00 6.16 -4.63
C ARG A 630 14.83 6.72 -6.05
N ARG A 631 15.93 7.03 -6.73
CA ARG A 631 15.91 7.60 -8.10
C ARG A 631 15.42 6.56 -9.10
N THR A 632 16.05 5.39 -9.13
CA THR A 632 15.65 4.28 -10.02
C THR A 632 14.19 3.88 -9.83
N THR A 633 13.69 3.83 -8.59
CA THR A 633 12.27 3.52 -8.33
C THR A 633 11.34 4.61 -8.86
N ALA A 634 11.61 5.88 -8.57
CA ALA A 634 10.80 6.99 -9.07
C ALA A 634 10.80 7.06 -10.61
N GLU A 635 11.96 6.89 -11.26
CA GLU A 635 12.09 6.87 -12.72
C GLU A 635 11.31 5.72 -13.36
N ASN A 636 11.41 4.50 -12.83
CA ASN A 636 10.66 3.35 -13.35
C ASN A 636 9.15 3.56 -13.24
N ILE A 637 8.66 4.16 -12.14
CA ILE A 637 7.24 4.51 -12.00
C ILE A 637 6.87 5.56 -13.06
N LEU A 638 7.64 6.65 -13.17
CA LEU A 638 7.38 7.72 -14.13
C LEU A 638 7.38 7.24 -15.60
N GLN A 639 8.21 6.25 -15.95
CA GLN A 639 8.24 5.62 -17.27
C GLN A 639 7.09 4.64 -17.51
N THR A 640 6.53 4.03 -16.46
CA THR A 640 5.43 3.05 -16.57
C THR A 640 4.07 3.73 -16.74
N PHE A 641 3.88 4.92 -16.15
CA PHE A 641 2.64 5.68 -16.27
C PHE A 641 2.62 6.52 -17.55
N ASN A 642 1.50 6.45 -18.29
CA ASN A 642 1.31 7.27 -19.47
C ASN A 642 1.12 8.75 -19.07
N LEU A 643 1.61 9.70 -19.89
CA LEU A 643 1.60 11.14 -19.57
C LEU A 643 0.18 11.69 -19.34
N THR A 644 -0.86 11.02 -19.87
CA THR A 644 -2.29 11.30 -19.58
C THR A 644 -2.68 11.13 -18.10
N GLN A 645 -1.88 10.43 -17.31
CA GLN A 645 -2.15 10.11 -15.90
C GLN A 645 -1.27 10.92 -14.93
N MET A 646 -0.44 11.84 -15.40
CA MET A 646 0.48 12.65 -14.58
C MET A 646 -0.20 13.89 -13.98
N THR A 647 -1.09 13.69 -13.01
CA THR A 647 -1.68 14.75 -12.18
C THR A 647 -0.87 14.99 -10.89
N THR A 648 -1.06 16.13 -10.24
CA THR A 648 -0.48 16.44 -8.92
C THR A 648 -0.79 15.33 -7.90
N ASN A 649 -2.04 14.89 -7.83
CA ASN A 649 -2.49 13.79 -6.98
C ASN A 649 -1.79 12.46 -7.29
N ASN A 650 -1.57 12.14 -8.56
CA ASN A 650 -0.91 10.89 -8.93
C ASN A 650 0.60 10.94 -8.66
N ILE A 651 1.26 12.07 -8.90
CA ILE A 651 2.67 12.26 -8.54
C ILE A 651 2.84 12.11 -7.01
N PHE A 652 1.95 12.72 -6.21
CA PHE A 652 1.97 12.60 -4.75
C PHE A 652 1.70 11.16 -4.27
N ASN A 653 0.61 10.54 -4.72
CA ASN A 653 0.14 9.24 -4.21
C ASN A 653 0.82 8.01 -4.83
N ILE A 654 1.42 8.13 -6.02
CA ILE A 654 1.95 6.99 -6.78
C ILE A 654 3.46 7.06 -6.97
N VAL A 655 4.05 8.25 -7.12
CA VAL A 655 5.50 8.39 -7.29
C VAL A 655 6.18 8.65 -5.95
N LEU A 656 5.77 9.71 -5.26
CA LEU A 656 6.40 10.17 -4.01
C LEU A 656 5.97 9.35 -2.77
N SER A 657 4.91 8.55 -2.86
CA SER A 657 4.42 7.71 -1.74
C SER A 657 4.91 6.26 -1.75
N VAL A 658 5.69 5.83 -2.75
CA VAL A 658 6.14 4.43 -2.90
C VAL A 658 7.51 4.21 -2.23
N ILE A 659 7.68 3.11 -1.52
CA ILE A 659 8.96 2.71 -0.92
C ILE A 659 9.94 2.30 -2.04
N PRO A 660 11.21 2.79 -2.05
CA PRO A 660 11.89 3.56 -1.01
C PRO A 660 11.83 5.10 -1.18
N VAL A 661 11.16 5.61 -2.23
CA VAL A 661 11.00 7.07 -2.49
C VAL A 661 10.41 7.75 -1.26
N LEU A 662 9.35 7.17 -0.70
CA LEU A 662 8.91 7.42 0.68
C LEU A 662 9.65 6.46 1.62
N ASN A 663 10.22 6.97 2.71
CA ASN A 663 10.96 6.17 3.69
C ASN A 663 10.77 6.69 5.13
N ARG A 664 11.30 5.94 6.12
CA ARG A 664 11.13 6.28 7.56
C ARG A 664 11.74 7.63 7.96
N ILE A 665 12.72 8.13 7.19
CA ILE A 665 13.37 9.43 7.43
C ILE A 665 12.72 10.59 6.64
N THR A 666 11.71 10.35 5.79
CA THR A 666 10.93 11.40 5.13
C THR A 666 10.21 12.27 6.16
N ILE A 667 10.39 13.59 6.08
CA ILE A 667 9.72 14.59 6.92
C ILE A 667 8.38 14.98 6.31
N TYR A 668 8.42 15.46 5.06
CA TYR A 668 7.28 15.91 4.31
C TYR A 668 7.41 15.56 2.82
N THR A 669 6.25 15.41 2.19
CA THR A 669 6.12 15.39 0.72
C THR A 669 5.48 16.70 0.30
N ALA A 670 6.02 17.34 -0.73
CA ALA A 670 5.52 18.59 -1.30
C ALA A 670 5.35 18.50 -2.82
N ILE A 671 4.31 19.15 -3.33
CA ILE A 671 4.06 19.39 -4.76
C ILE A 671 3.95 20.91 -4.96
N MET A 672 4.64 21.42 -5.98
CA MET A 672 4.65 22.82 -6.38
C MET A 672 4.32 22.93 -7.87
N ASN A 673 3.49 23.90 -8.24
CA ASN A 673 3.14 24.18 -9.64
C ASN A 673 3.18 25.69 -9.91
N PRO A 674 4.35 26.28 -10.22
CA PRO A 674 4.44 27.73 -10.44
C PRO A 674 3.64 28.26 -11.63
N GLY A 675 3.23 27.39 -12.57
CA GLY A 675 2.46 27.77 -13.74
C GLY A 675 0.94 27.86 -13.54
N GLU A 676 0.41 27.33 -12.43
CA GLU A 676 -1.01 27.41 -12.05
C GLU A 676 -1.14 28.14 -10.72
N LYS A 677 -2.22 28.90 -10.49
CA LYS A 677 -2.48 29.56 -9.18
C LYS A 677 -2.85 28.52 -8.11
N GLN A 678 -1.83 27.92 -7.49
CA GLN A 678 -1.94 26.88 -6.47
C GLN A 678 -0.83 27.07 -5.43
N GLU A 679 -1.22 27.09 -4.15
CA GLU A 679 -0.31 27.05 -3.00
C GLU A 679 0.54 25.76 -3.02
N ILE A 680 1.61 25.72 -2.23
CA ILE A 680 2.40 24.50 -2.06
C ILE A 680 1.54 23.42 -1.38
N PHE A 681 1.14 22.38 -2.14
CA PHE A 681 0.49 21.22 -1.56
C PHE A 681 1.53 20.34 -0.86
N ALA A 682 1.64 20.47 0.46
CA ALA A 682 2.55 19.68 1.27
C ALA A 682 1.87 19.03 2.47
N LYS A 683 2.37 17.86 2.86
CA LYS A 683 1.91 17.08 4.02
C LYS A 683 3.10 16.49 4.76
N ILE A 684 3.03 16.45 6.07
CA ILE A 684 3.93 15.63 6.89
C ILE A 684 3.67 14.16 6.55
N ARG A 685 4.74 13.38 6.40
CA ARG A 685 4.68 11.94 6.15
C ARG A 685 5.41 11.18 7.23
N THR A 686 4.77 10.17 7.77
CA THR A 686 5.36 9.17 8.65
C THR A 686 5.21 7.81 7.99
N LEU A 687 6.31 7.07 7.90
CA LEU A 687 6.30 5.62 7.72
C LEU A 687 6.76 5.03 9.04
N LYS A 688 5.92 4.18 9.62
CA LYS A 688 6.23 3.45 10.86
C LYS A 688 7.25 2.35 10.63
#